data_AF-A0AA44VW93-F1
#
_entry.id   AF-A0AA44VW93-F1
#
_cell.length_a   1.000
_cell.length_b   1.000
_cell.length_c   1.000
_cell.angle_alpha   90.00
_cell.angle_beta   90.00
_cell.angle_gamma   90.00
#
_symmetry.space_group_name_H-M   'P 1'
#
loop_
_entity.id
_entity.type
_entity.pdbx_description
1 polymer ?
#
loop_
_entity_poly.entity_id
_entity_poly.type
_entity_poly.pdbx_seq_one_letter_code
_entity_poly.pdbx_strand_id
1 'polypeptide(L)'
;MNNKIPYTSYSGNSEHLCKKGDAVEFIQPWYTPISTTPENTGMAVGGIGNTFTLTPNGKTPNFSFIPGIFVDCSEQVINFNDFYASVMNVPTIDTLQVSDEQELSVHLNFYPALFDGNKIESTNISNAINLIRAALKNGRFYQENKTNFTKWNVEFSNKTQLLIEEDSASIICQLYVALDFFNGLLTNDTTKLLSLTAGDNNHIDSVNGKDIEYQALYPLAEYKYSSFEDINIKRKVVSPIVKENKRLCSLPMHWNHFELTNNSAQTRVITLAQPLQNLIGSTYQKGRDGIQDSACTLSQNPIAQQHEVVNLKGESHSFTGVQLSSQSPYQSDIEGEVVFGVQADNHLTESGKVSISVKPTLYTSKSAQQTEFALKTGRTNTEFQTGIYTGREALSALVVVQVELEAGESVDLRFAQVMAHSKVMLNGWYSDKAYTQFYPQAKPALPMLEDVLPELEAIEQQIIEQQTTFLKQAQSKISQPESALRYATMAMNSLSFLAESTVWDKEDKFLVKECVDYPFFNSLDVYFYGSFSLLYLLPELDGCVMKEFSKAILAEDFTERRYWEYEATPNAELIDDKYQGVRAIRGAVIHDLGSPFDIQPDAYSWHNVKEWKDLAPKYILMVYRHYQNTQDISVVKECWQAVTESIDFLSNLIAEGDDLPLTRGTDDTFDNLASHGISIYCASLWVAGLQAASELAKLMNESELASGYLTRSKKALATVEQSLWDEKEGYYHFFVTPVQAKHLTGSGYQALETLGLTLTGDAIADKNTLNAYLNETDTSINISKVSQRISKKRLLSETAPQAFTQEYLDLVPDSDNSFGDALLADSYLKLIGLEGIFPQENIQRALDYVYKHNFEINSPELGVANMTLADGSPHEAFQAQDVWIGVQFSVATALNLAGKSQQAETLMDTVYTALYDYSKIPFAAPEGFNCSVSVNEKDLIEAFKLSQNDAKNWLSVLKYQNCVLSDGRINPTLTKDTDNFVKMLSGEIPLEKLAGLHKWLLSTGLKYTAGRYFRPGMIFAYLY
;
A
#
# COMPACT_ATOMS: atom_id res chain seq x y z
N MET A 1 17.15 -21.21 -9.67
CA MET A 1 16.06 -20.29 -10.11
C MET A 1 16.24 -19.76 -11.52
N ASN A 2 15.40 -20.26 -12.44
CA ASN A 2 15.33 -19.80 -13.84
C ASN A 2 14.65 -18.42 -13.97
N ASN A 3 13.61 -18.17 -13.18
CA ASN A 3 12.76 -16.99 -13.23
C ASN A 3 13.17 -15.97 -12.15
N LYS A 4 14.09 -15.06 -12.47
CA LYS A 4 14.57 -14.02 -11.51
C LYS A 4 13.77 -12.73 -11.67
N ILE A 5 13.79 -11.89 -10.63
CA ILE A 5 13.31 -10.50 -10.74
C ILE A 5 14.06 -9.83 -11.91
N PRO A 6 13.38 -9.36 -12.96
CA PRO A 6 14.03 -8.93 -14.19
C PRO A 6 14.79 -7.61 -14.03
N TYR A 7 14.33 -6.77 -13.09
CA TYR A 7 14.95 -5.52 -12.70
C TYR A 7 14.36 -5.09 -11.35
N THR A 8 15.08 -4.28 -10.59
CA THR A 8 14.52 -3.44 -9.53
C THR A 8 15.58 -2.47 -9.07
N SER A 9 15.15 -1.28 -8.66
CA SER A 9 16.02 -0.34 -7.92
C SER A 9 15.89 -0.53 -6.40
N TYR A 10 14.89 -1.29 -5.92
CA TYR A 10 14.72 -1.60 -4.51
C TYR A 10 15.41 -2.92 -4.16
N SER A 11 16.68 -2.80 -3.79
CA SER A 11 17.52 -3.91 -3.38
C SER A 11 18.54 -3.47 -2.34
N GLY A 12 19.01 -4.42 -1.56
CA GLY A 12 20.09 -4.22 -0.62
C GLY A 12 19.93 -5.06 0.63
N ASN A 13 20.78 -4.73 1.59
CA ASN A 13 20.82 -5.43 2.85
C ASN A 13 19.57 -5.14 3.71
N SER A 14 18.95 -6.17 4.29
CA SER A 14 17.71 -6.02 5.06
C SER A 14 17.85 -5.06 6.26
N GLU A 15 18.98 -5.10 6.98
CA GLU A 15 19.22 -4.17 8.10
C GLU A 15 19.22 -2.71 7.62
N HIS A 16 19.78 -2.46 6.43
CA HIS A 16 19.81 -1.12 5.84
C HIS A 16 18.43 -0.68 5.34
N LEU A 17 17.68 -1.59 4.71
CA LEU A 17 16.35 -1.30 4.15
C LEU A 17 15.32 -1.04 5.27
N CYS A 18 15.38 -1.79 6.36
CA CYS A 18 14.48 -1.60 7.52
C CYS A 18 14.95 -0.51 8.48
N LYS A 19 16.12 0.11 8.27
CA LYS A 19 16.59 1.23 9.10
C LYS A 19 15.72 2.45 8.84
N LYS A 20 15.26 3.10 9.91
CA LYS A 20 14.53 4.37 9.85
C LYS A 20 15.25 5.40 8.96
N GLY A 21 14.50 5.97 8.01
CA GLY A 21 14.96 7.05 7.14
C GLY A 21 14.98 8.42 7.84
N ASP A 22 15.24 9.47 7.06
CA ASP A 22 15.28 10.86 7.52
C ASP A 22 13.88 11.47 7.66
N ALA A 23 12.94 11.02 6.82
CA ALA A 23 11.54 11.44 6.89
C ALA A 23 10.83 10.77 8.06
N VAL A 24 9.92 11.48 8.72
CA VAL A 24 9.10 10.93 9.81
C VAL A 24 7.61 11.16 9.59
N GLU A 25 6.80 10.30 10.20
CA GLU A 25 5.35 10.43 10.17
C GLU A 25 4.89 11.76 10.78
N PHE A 26 3.94 12.41 10.12
CA PHE A 26 3.29 13.63 10.57
C PHE A 26 2.06 13.28 11.42
N ILE A 27 2.07 13.70 12.69
CA ILE A 27 0.90 13.61 13.57
C ILE A 27 0.09 14.89 13.41
N GLN A 28 -1.15 14.76 12.93
CA GLN A 28 -2.08 15.89 12.87
C GLN A 28 -2.65 16.17 14.28
N PRO A 29 -3.01 17.42 14.62
CA PRO A 29 -3.50 17.76 15.96
C PRO A 29 -4.75 16.98 16.40
N TRP A 30 -5.58 16.55 15.44
CA TRP A 30 -6.84 15.84 15.68
C TRP A 30 -6.75 14.32 15.39
N TYR A 31 -5.60 13.82 14.94
CA TYR A 31 -5.51 12.49 14.34
C TYR A 31 -4.08 11.90 14.43
N THR A 32 -3.98 10.62 14.80
CA THR A 32 -2.71 9.88 14.87
C THR A 32 -2.77 8.71 13.90
N PRO A 33 -1.91 8.69 12.86
CA PRO A 33 -1.92 7.64 11.86
C PRO A 33 -1.49 6.28 12.39
N ILE A 34 -1.95 5.25 11.69
CA ILE A 34 -1.40 3.90 11.83
C ILE A 34 0.06 3.94 11.39
N SER A 35 0.92 3.51 12.31
CA SER A 35 2.37 3.60 12.14
C SER A 35 2.83 2.92 10.85
N THR A 36 3.54 3.68 10.03
CA THR A 36 4.14 3.30 8.76
C THR A 36 5.61 3.65 8.77
N THR A 37 6.44 2.66 9.07
CA THR A 37 7.89 2.77 9.18
C THR A 37 8.57 1.72 8.29
N PRO A 38 9.87 1.87 8.00
CA PRO A 38 10.61 0.86 7.24
C PRO A 38 10.65 -0.52 7.92
N GLU A 39 10.43 -0.59 9.23
CA GLU A 39 10.43 -1.84 10.00
C GLU A 39 9.10 -2.60 9.87
N ASN A 40 7.97 -1.89 9.69
CA ASN A 40 6.63 -2.48 9.64
C ASN A 40 5.94 -2.36 8.26
N THR A 41 6.70 -1.95 7.24
CA THR A 41 6.22 -1.86 5.85
C THR A 41 6.78 -3.02 5.03
N GLY A 42 5.90 -3.84 4.47
CA GLY A 42 6.25 -5.01 3.67
C GLY A 42 5.47 -5.07 2.37
N MET A 43 5.97 -5.84 1.42
CA MET A 43 5.27 -6.14 0.17
C MET A 43 4.03 -6.99 0.45
N ALA A 44 2.89 -6.70 -0.17
CA ALA A 44 1.70 -7.56 -0.07
C ALA A 44 1.98 -8.95 -0.70
N VAL A 45 1.52 -10.00 -0.04
CA VAL A 45 1.67 -11.41 -0.44
C VAL A 45 0.30 -12.11 -0.43
N GLY A 46 -0.09 -12.68 -1.57
CA GLY A 46 -1.41 -13.26 -1.80
C GLY A 46 -2.20 -12.54 -2.90
N GLY A 47 -3.50 -12.83 -2.97
CA GLY A 47 -4.42 -12.25 -3.95
C GLY A 47 -5.08 -10.95 -3.47
N ILE A 48 -5.76 -10.27 -4.38
CA ILE A 48 -6.46 -9.02 -4.10
C ILE A 48 -7.57 -9.22 -3.06
N GLY A 49 -7.50 -8.47 -1.96
CA GLY A 49 -8.44 -8.56 -0.85
C GLY A 49 -8.30 -9.81 0.04
N ASN A 50 -7.20 -10.56 -0.13
CA ASN A 50 -6.84 -11.63 0.78
C ASN A 50 -5.31 -11.79 0.87
N THR A 51 -4.69 -10.89 1.63
CA THR A 51 -3.23 -10.76 1.68
C THR A 51 -2.71 -10.41 3.07
N PHE A 52 -1.44 -10.72 3.29
CA PHE A 52 -0.61 -10.23 4.40
C PHE A 52 0.62 -9.53 3.82
N THR A 53 1.30 -8.70 4.61
CA THR A 53 2.53 -8.03 4.15
C THR A 53 3.78 -8.75 4.64
N LEU A 54 4.88 -8.67 3.88
CA LEU A 54 6.15 -9.31 4.23
C LEU A 54 7.32 -8.32 4.11
N THR A 55 8.03 -8.07 5.21
CA THR A 55 9.13 -7.10 5.28
C THR A 55 10.45 -7.69 4.76
N PRO A 56 11.47 -6.85 4.45
CA PRO A 56 12.82 -7.34 4.14
C PRO A 56 13.41 -8.28 5.20
N ASN A 57 13.02 -8.12 6.47
CA ASN A 57 13.41 -9.00 7.57
C ASN A 57 12.64 -10.33 7.61
N GLY A 58 11.66 -10.54 6.72
CA GLY A 58 10.82 -11.75 6.70
C GLY A 58 9.67 -11.75 7.72
N LYS A 59 9.35 -10.59 8.32
CA LYS A 59 8.25 -10.46 9.29
C LYS A 59 6.92 -10.16 8.60
N THR A 60 5.83 -10.56 9.24
CA THR A 60 4.46 -10.14 8.89
C THR A 60 4.02 -9.02 9.82
N PRO A 61 4.10 -7.74 9.42
CA PRO A 61 3.71 -6.63 10.29
C PRO A 61 2.20 -6.42 10.31
N ASN A 62 1.48 -6.79 9.25
CA ASN A 62 0.03 -6.66 9.18
C ASN A 62 -0.58 -7.60 8.12
N PHE A 63 -1.91 -7.72 8.15
CA PHE A 63 -2.68 -8.38 7.11
C PHE A 63 -4.11 -7.86 7.01
N SER A 64 -4.77 -8.20 5.88
CA SER A 64 -6.12 -7.74 5.53
C SER A 64 -6.97 -8.89 4.96
N PHE A 65 -7.14 -9.96 5.75
CA PHE A 65 -8.04 -11.08 5.39
C PHE A 65 -9.49 -10.75 5.68
N ILE A 66 -9.73 -9.86 6.65
CA ILE A 66 -11.06 -9.42 7.04
C ILE A 66 -11.40 -8.23 6.14
N PRO A 67 -12.53 -8.27 5.41
CA PRO A 67 -12.89 -7.22 4.46
C PRO A 67 -12.80 -5.83 5.07
N GLY A 68 -12.00 -4.94 4.49
CA GLY A 68 -11.90 -3.55 4.91
C GLY A 68 -11.18 -3.31 6.24
N ILE A 69 -10.82 -4.35 6.99
CA ILE A 69 -10.19 -4.24 8.31
C ILE A 69 -8.69 -4.49 8.19
N PHE A 70 -7.91 -3.56 8.71
CA PHE A 70 -6.45 -3.66 8.81
C PHE A 70 -6.07 -4.23 10.19
N VAL A 71 -5.38 -5.37 10.18
CA VAL A 71 -4.90 -5.99 11.42
C VAL A 71 -3.40 -5.77 11.57
N ASP A 72 -3.02 -5.06 12.63
CA ASP A 72 -1.63 -4.87 13.04
C ASP A 72 -1.16 -6.06 13.89
N CYS A 73 0.00 -6.61 13.51
CA CYS A 73 0.65 -7.73 14.17
C CYS A 73 1.88 -7.29 14.98
N SER A 74 2.19 -6.00 15.08
CA SER A 74 3.37 -5.48 15.78
C SER A 74 3.52 -5.98 17.22
N GLU A 75 2.41 -6.12 17.94
CA GLU A 75 2.35 -6.60 19.32
C GLU A 75 1.93 -8.10 19.43
N GLN A 76 1.83 -8.83 18.31
CA GLN A 76 1.38 -10.22 18.26
C GLN A 76 2.42 -11.13 17.59
N VAL A 77 2.56 -12.37 18.07
CA VAL A 77 3.46 -13.36 17.44
C VAL A 77 2.71 -14.05 16.28
N ILE A 78 2.47 -13.29 15.21
CA ILE A 78 1.80 -13.78 13.99
C ILE A 78 2.78 -13.62 12.82
N ASN A 79 3.09 -14.74 12.16
CA ASN A 79 3.86 -14.73 10.92
C ASN A 79 3.30 -15.79 9.96
N PHE A 80 2.83 -15.37 8.78
CA PHE A 80 2.26 -16.27 7.77
C PHE A 80 3.31 -16.89 6.85
N ASN A 81 4.57 -16.47 6.96
CA ASN A 81 5.64 -16.91 6.08
C ASN A 81 6.96 -17.17 6.80
N ASP A 82 6.85 -17.77 7.98
CA ASP A 82 7.98 -18.11 8.82
C ASP A 82 8.69 -19.38 8.32
N PHE A 83 10.01 -19.32 8.22
CA PHE A 83 10.84 -20.44 7.78
C PHE A 83 12.09 -20.54 8.64
N TYR A 84 12.49 -21.77 8.89
CA TYR A 84 13.72 -22.09 9.59
C TYR A 84 14.56 -23.00 8.72
N ALA A 85 15.88 -22.87 8.84
CA ALA A 85 16.81 -23.70 8.12
C ALA A 85 17.86 -24.29 9.05
N SER A 86 18.31 -25.51 8.76
CA SER A 86 19.51 -26.08 9.35
C SER A 86 20.44 -26.64 8.29
N VAL A 87 21.74 -26.63 8.60
CA VAL A 87 22.79 -27.26 7.80
C VAL A 87 23.62 -28.13 8.74
N MET A 88 23.83 -29.38 8.34
CA MET A 88 24.65 -30.34 9.09
C MET A 88 25.49 -31.21 8.15
N ASN A 89 26.52 -31.85 8.71
CA ASN A 89 27.22 -32.94 8.01
C ASN A 89 26.29 -34.15 7.89
N VAL A 90 26.55 -35.02 6.91
CA VAL A 90 25.90 -36.33 6.86
C VAL A 90 26.12 -37.04 8.22
N PRO A 91 25.05 -37.48 8.91
CA PRO A 91 25.18 -38.07 10.23
C PRO A 91 26.10 -39.29 10.24
N THR A 92 26.99 -39.35 11.24
CA THR A 92 27.83 -40.52 11.53
C THR A 92 27.60 -40.95 12.98
N ILE A 93 28.07 -42.14 13.37
CA ILE A 93 27.89 -42.62 14.75
C ILE A 93 28.54 -41.66 15.75
N ASP A 94 29.67 -41.09 15.40
CA ASP A 94 30.45 -40.25 16.32
C ASP A 94 29.87 -38.82 16.45
N THR A 95 29.04 -38.39 15.50
CA THR A 95 28.35 -37.08 15.54
C THR A 95 26.98 -37.13 16.24
N LEU A 96 26.49 -38.32 16.60
CA LEU A 96 25.22 -38.46 17.32
C LEU A 96 25.33 -37.95 18.75
N GLN A 97 24.37 -37.19 19.23
CA GLN A 97 24.31 -36.71 20.61
C GLN A 97 22.90 -36.81 21.20
N VAL A 98 22.83 -36.83 22.52
CA VAL A 98 21.57 -36.74 23.28
C VAL A 98 21.48 -35.35 23.87
N SER A 99 20.42 -34.63 23.51
CA SER A 99 20.23 -33.23 23.91
C SER A 99 19.67 -33.10 25.33
N ASP A 100 18.81 -34.05 25.72
CA ASP A 100 18.11 -34.07 27.00
C ASP A 100 18.01 -35.52 27.49
N GLU A 101 18.82 -35.86 28.49
CA GLU A 101 18.84 -37.21 29.08
C GLU A 101 17.53 -37.55 29.81
N GLN A 102 16.84 -36.54 30.35
CA GLN A 102 15.59 -36.75 31.08
C GLN A 102 14.46 -37.08 30.10
N GLU A 103 14.29 -36.31 29.03
CA GLU A 103 13.32 -36.61 27.97
C GLU A 103 13.65 -37.94 27.28
N LEU A 104 14.94 -38.24 27.05
CA LEU A 104 15.37 -39.55 26.55
C LEU A 104 14.94 -40.69 27.49
N SER A 105 15.15 -40.55 28.80
CA SER A 105 14.72 -41.57 29.77
C SER A 105 13.21 -41.77 29.72
N VAL A 106 12.44 -40.70 29.61
CA VAL A 106 10.98 -40.75 29.51
C VAL A 106 10.57 -41.48 28.23
N HIS A 107 11.18 -41.13 27.09
CA HIS A 107 10.93 -41.80 25.82
C HIS A 107 11.21 -43.30 25.88
N LEU A 108 12.38 -43.71 26.39
CA LEU A 108 12.75 -45.12 26.50
C LEU A 108 11.89 -45.91 27.51
N ASN A 109 11.25 -45.24 28.47
CA ASN A 109 10.26 -45.88 29.34
C ASN A 109 8.96 -46.22 28.59
N PHE A 110 8.53 -45.35 27.66
CA PHE A 110 7.37 -45.62 26.80
C PHE A 110 7.70 -46.61 25.68
N TYR A 111 8.89 -46.47 25.08
CA TYR A 111 9.37 -47.24 23.94
C TYR A 111 10.67 -47.99 24.31
N PRO A 112 10.58 -49.11 25.05
CA PRO A 112 11.75 -49.80 25.58
C PRO A 112 12.51 -50.60 24.52
N ALA A 113 13.26 -49.89 23.67
CA ALA A 113 14.09 -50.46 22.61
C ALA A 113 15.29 -51.26 23.17
N LEU A 114 15.72 -52.23 22.38
CA LEU A 114 16.89 -53.06 22.63
C LEU A 114 18.12 -52.47 21.95
N PHE A 115 19.23 -52.43 22.67
CA PHE A 115 20.55 -52.02 22.23
C PHE A 115 21.50 -53.17 22.54
N ASP A 116 21.87 -53.94 21.52
CA ASP A 116 22.59 -55.23 21.67
C ASP A 116 21.87 -56.21 22.60
N GLY A 117 20.56 -56.35 22.40
CA GLY A 117 19.70 -57.23 23.18
C GLY A 117 19.38 -56.76 24.60
N ASN A 118 19.87 -55.60 25.03
CA ASN A 118 19.65 -55.06 26.37
C ASN A 118 18.87 -53.73 26.33
N LYS A 119 18.11 -53.43 27.39
CA LYS A 119 17.49 -52.12 27.57
C LYS A 119 18.46 -51.18 28.28
N ILE A 120 18.39 -49.89 27.97
CA ILE A 120 19.10 -48.87 28.76
C ILE A 120 18.25 -48.61 30.01
N GLU A 121 18.75 -49.03 31.17
CA GLU A 121 18.09 -48.75 32.46
C GLU A 121 18.24 -47.27 32.84
N SER A 122 17.28 -46.74 33.61
CA SER A 122 17.30 -45.34 34.07
C SER A 122 18.55 -44.96 34.87
N THR A 123 19.16 -45.92 35.56
CA THR A 123 20.44 -45.77 36.28
C THR A 123 21.64 -45.55 35.37
N ASN A 124 21.53 -45.91 34.08
CA ASN A 124 22.59 -45.79 33.07
C ASN A 124 22.28 -44.72 32.00
N ILE A 125 21.26 -43.88 32.22
CA ILE A 125 20.82 -42.91 31.21
C ILE A 125 21.91 -41.90 30.83
N SER A 126 22.74 -41.49 31.79
CA SER A 126 23.87 -40.58 31.57
C SER A 126 25.00 -41.19 30.72
N ASN A 127 24.96 -42.49 30.46
CA ASN A 127 25.84 -43.18 29.51
C ASN A 127 25.08 -43.67 28.25
N ALA A 128 23.82 -43.27 28.06
CA ALA A 128 22.96 -43.78 27.00
C ALA A 128 23.55 -43.57 25.60
N ILE A 129 24.15 -42.41 25.32
CA ILE A 129 24.73 -42.14 24.00
C ILE A 129 25.84 -43.13 23.63
N ASN A 130 26.70 -43.51 24.57
CA ASN A 130 27.77 -44.48 24.30
C ASN A 130 27.20 -45.88 24.04
N LEU A 131 26.14 -46.26 24.76
CA LEU A 131 25.44 -47.53 24.55
C LEU A 131 24.73 -47.57 23.19
N ILE A 132 24.03 -46.48 22.83
CA ILE A 132 23.40 -46.33 21.50
C ILE A 132 24.48 -46.44 20.42
N ARG A 133 25.54 -45.63 20.48
CA ARG A 133 26.64 -45.64 19.51
C ARG A 133 27.27 -47.03 19.35
N ALA A 134 27.48 -47.76 20.45
CA ALA A 134 28.01 -49.12 20.41
C ALA A 134 27.05 -50.11 19.72
N ALA A 135 25.75 -50.06 20.04
CA ALA A 135 24.76 -50.95 19.47
C ALA A 135 24.53 -50.71 17.96
N LEU A 136 24.57 -49.44 17.51
CA LEU A 136 24.45 -49.14 16.08
C LEU A 136 25.62 -49.68 15.25
N LYS A 137 26.84 -49.76 15.82
CA LYS A 137 28.02 -50.36 15.15
C LYS A 137 27.85 -51.85 14.85
N ASN A 138 27.00 -52.55 15.61
CA ASN A 138 26.79 -53.99 15.47
C ASN A 138 25.76 -54.35 14.40
N GLY A 139 25.07 -53.38 13.79
CA GLY A 139 24.17 -53.61 12.65
C GLY A 139 22.86 -54.33 12.99
N ARG A 140 22.52 -54.48 14.28
CA ARG A 140 21.36 -55.28 14.72
C ARG A 140 20.19 -54.46 15.26
N PHE A 141 20.35 -53.16 15.48
CA PHE A 141 19.35 -52.32 16.15
C PHE A 141 17.96 -52.38 15.47
N TYR A 142 17.90 -52.30 14.14
CA TYR A 142 16.65 -52.44 13.40
C TYR A 142 16.01 -53.82 13.59
N GLN A 143 16.77 -54.89 13.39
CA GLN A 143 16.22 -56.26 13.47
C GLN A 143 15.79 -56.64 14.89
N GLU A 144 16.54 -56.24 15.92
CA GLU A 144 16.20 -56.47 17.33
C GLU A 144 14.89 -55.78 17.73
N ASN A 145 14.55 -54.66 17.08
CA ASN A 145 13.40 -53.84 17.42
C ASN A 145 12.28 -53.84 16.38
N LYS A 146 12.42 -54.53 15.24
CA LYS A 146 11.46 -54.48 14.13
C LYS A 146 10.01 -54.71 14.57
N THR A 147 9.77 -55.77 15.36
CA THR A 147 8.43 -56.06 15.90
C THR A 147 7.93 -54.96 16.83
N ASN A 148 8.83 -54.35 17.60
CA ASN A 148 8.49 -53.23 18.48
C ASN A 148 8.18 -51.96 17.69
N PHE A 149 8.96 -51.62 16.66
CA PHE A 149 8.70 -50.47 15.81
C PHE A 149 7.34 -50.55 15.12
N THR A 150 6.95 -51.73 14.61
CA THR A 150 5.59 -51.95 14.10
C THR A 150 4.54 -51.79 15.20
N LYS A 151 4.79 -52.36 16.40
CA LYS A 151 3.88 -52.24 17.55
C LYS A 151 3.67 -50.79 17.99
N TRP A 152 4.73 -49.99 17.97
CA TRP A 152 4.74 -48.59 18.39
C TRP A 152 4.34 -47.62 17.27
N ASN A 153 4.08 -48.13 16.07
CA ASN A 153 3.78 -47.34 14.89
C ASN A 153 4.86 -46.28 14.59
N VAL A 154 6.13 -46.67 14.71
CA VAL A 154 7.27 -45.78 14.40
C VAL A 154 7.27 -45.48 12.91
N GLU A 155 7.26 -44.20 12.57
CA GLU A 155 7.29 -43.71 11.20
C GLU A 155 8.73 -43.58 10.71
N PHE A 156 9.09 -44.31 9.67
CA PHE A 156 10.39 -44.17 9.01
C PHE A 156 10.28 -43.25 7.78
N SER A 157 11.27 -42.38 7.59
CA SER A 157 11.34 -41.50 6.42
C SER A 157 11.51 -42.33 5.15
N ASN A 158 11.15 -41.78 3.99
CA ASN A 158 11.34 -42.48 2.70
C ASN A 158 12.79 -42.96 2.53
N LYS A 159 13.77 -42.12 2.88
CA LYS A 159 15.18 -42.48 2.90
C LYS A 159 15.48 -43.65 3.81
N THR A 160 14.98 -43.64 5.03
CA THR A 160 15.18 -44.74 5.98
C THR A 160 14.56 -46.03 5.47
N GLN A 161 13.38 -45.96 4.84
CA GLN A 161 12.73 -47.13 4.24
C GLN A 161 13.59 -47.72 3.10
N LEU A 162 14.12 -46.88 2.20
CA LEU A 162 15.04 -47.31 1.14
C LEU A 162 16.30 -47.98 1.72
N LEU A 163 16.90 -47.40 2.76
CA LEU A 163 18.07 -47.97 3.43
C LEU A 163 17.78 -49.31 4.11
N ILE A 164 16.58 -49.47 4.68
CA ILE A 164 16.13 -50.76 5.25
C ILE A 164 15.98 -51.81 4.16
N GLU A 165 15.41 -51.45 3.02
CA GLU A 165 15.21 -52.36 1.87
C GLU A 165 16.53 -52.75 1.21
N GLU A 166 17.48 -51.82 1.10
CA GLU A 166 18.80 -52.05 0.51
C GLU A 166 19.69 -52.90 1.42
N ASP A 167 19.93 -52.47 2.65
CA ASP A 167 20.70 -53.21 3.65
C ASP A 167 20.32 -52.78 5.08
N SER A 168 19.33 -53.50 5.63
CA SER A 168 18.85 -53.31 7.01
C SER A 168 19.89 -53.53 8.12
N ALA A 169 21.10 -54.02 7.81
CA ALA A 169 22.20 -54.20 8.76
C ALA A 169 23.32 -53.17 8.58
N SER A 170 23.30 -52.38 7.50
CA SER A 170 24.29 -51.33 7.26
C SER A 170 24.29 -50.28 8.37
N ILE A 171 25.47 -49.71 8.66
CA ILE A 171 25.63 -48.67 9.67
C ILE A 171 24.75 -47.46 9.34
N ILE A 172 24.69 -47.06 8.07
CA ILE A 172 23.88 -45.93 7.63
C ILE A 172 22.39 -46.18 7.86
N CYS A 173 21.90 -47.39 7.57
CA CYS A 173 20.53 -47.77 7.93
C CYS A 173 20.30 -47.68 9.44
N GLN A 174 21.21 -48.21 10.27
CA GLN A 174 21.05 -48.15 11.73
C GLN A 174 20.96 -46.71 12.24
N LEU A 175 21.80 -45.81 11.68
CA LEU A 175 21.81 -44.39 12.02
C LEU A 175 20.47 -43.73 11.75
N TYR A 176 19.94 -43.87 10.53
CA TYR A 176 18.67 -43.23 10.15
C TYR A 176 17.47 -43.87 10.87
N VAL A 177 17.48 -45.18 11.11
CA VAL A 177 16.47 -45.84 11.96
C VAL A 177 16.49 -45.27 13.38
N ALA A 178 17.66 -45.03 13.96
CA ALA A 178 17.78 -44.43 15.29
C ALA A 178 17.31 -42.97 15.33
N LEU A 179 17.73 -42.15 14.36
CA LEU A 179 17.30 -40.76 14.24
C LEU A 179 15.78 -40.65 14.11
N ASP A 180 15.17 -41.49 13.28
CA ASP A 180 13.73 -41.57 13.09
C ASP A 180 12.99 -42.01 14.37
N PHE A 181 13.51 -43.02 15.06
CA PHE A 181 12.91 -43.54 16.30
C PHE A 181 12.91 -42.51 17.42
N PHE A 182 14.02 -41.80 17.62
CA PHE A 182 14.18 -40.85 18.72
C PHE A 182 13.58 -39.46 18.43
N ASN A 183 13.22 -39.15 17.18
CA ASN A 183 12.41 -37.99 16.77
C ASN A 183 12.75 -36.67 17.48
N GLY A 184 14.02 -36.26 17.45
CA GLY A 184 14.50 -35.02 18.07
C GLY A 184 15.35 -35.20 19.33
N LEU A 185 15.26 -36.36 19.99
CA LEU A 185 16.02 -36.65 21.21
C LEU A 185 17.45 -37.13 20.93
N LEU A 186 17.64 -37.77 19.78
CA LEU A 186 18.95 -38.10 19.23
C LEU A 186 19.22 -37.17 18.05
N THR A 187 20.27 -36.37 18.14
CA THR A 187 20.56 -35.30 17.17
C THR A 187 21.97 -35.39 16.62
N ASN A 188 22.27 -34.57 15.61
CA ASN A 188 23.61 -34.41 15.07
C ASN A 188 24.29 -33.18 15.72
N ASP A 189 25.48 -33.36 16.28
CA ASP A 189 26.25 -32.29 16.94
C ASP A 189 26.84 -31.26 15.97
N THR A 190 26.83 -31.55 14.67
CA THR A 190 27.30 -30.65 13.61
C THR A 190 26.24 -29.67 13.10
N THR A 191 25.03 -29.70 13.66
CA THR A 191 23.90 -28.90 13.18
C THR A 191 24.05 -27.43 13.53
N LYS A 192 24.04 -26.57 12.51
CA LYS A 192 23.79 -25.13 12.62
C LYS A 192 22.38 -24.84 12.15
N LEU A 193 21.54 -24.24 12.99
CA LEU A 193 20.14 -23.96 12.67
C LEU A 193 19.78 -22.52 13.01
N LEU A 194 18.98 -21.87 12.16
CA LEU A 194 18.58 -20.47 12.29
C LEU A 194 17.13 -20.27 11.82
N SER A 195 16.41 -19.33 12.43
CA SER A 195 15.24 -18.70 11.80
C SER A 195 15.69 -17.87 10.61
N LEU A 196 14.99 -17.97 9.49
CA LEU A 196 15.20 -17.13 8.30
C LEU A 196 14.48 -15.77 8.41
N THR A 197 13.83 -15.51 9.54
CA THR A 197 13.26 -14.20 9.90
C THR A 197 14.25 -13.46 10.82
N ALA A 198 14.65 -12.25 10.46
CA ALA A 198 15.64 -11.47 11.21
C ALA A 198 15.03 -10.78 12.44
N GLY A 199 15.78 -10.74 13.54
CA GLY A 199 15.40 -10.01 14.75
C GLY A 199 14.19 -10.62 15.47
N ASP A 200 13.96 -11.92 15.30
CA ASP A 200 13.06 -12.70 16.14
C ASP A 200 13.78 -13.10 17.43
N ASN A 201 13.23 -12.68 18.57
CA ASN A 201 13.68 -13.08 19.91
C ASN A 201 12.98 -14.40 20.32
N ASN A 202 13.13 -15.44 19.49
CA ASN A 202 12.53 -16.75 19.72
C ASN A 202 13.52 -17.72 20.40
N HIS A 203 13.07 -18.95 20.65
CA HIS A 203 13.91 -20.04 21.20
C HIS A 203 15.04 -20.46 20.25
N ILE A 204 14.91 -20.17 18.96
CA ILE A 204 15.90 -20.46 17.92
C ILE A 204 16.54 -19.13 17.48
N ASP A 205 17.88 -19.09 17.42
CA ASP A 205 18.63 -17.93 16.93
C ASP A 205 18.16 -17.52 15.52
N SER A 206 18.07 -16.22 15.26
CA SER A 206 17.69 -15.68 13.95
C SER A 206 18.90 -15.31 13.10
N VAL A 207 18.72 -15.32 11.77
CA VAL A 207 19.67 -14.65 10.86
C VAL A 207 19.75 -13.15 11.21
N ASN A 208 20.94 -12.55 11.10
CA ASN A 208 21.04 -11.10 11.24
C ASN A 208 20.49 -10.43 9.97
N GLY A 209 19.86 -9.26 10.09
CA GLY A 209 19.42 -8.49 8.92
C GLY A 209 20.57 -8.18 7.95
N LYS A 210 21.79 -7.99 8.48
CA LYS A 210 23.02 -7.82 7.68
C LYS A 210 23.43 -9.02 6.84
N ASP A 211 22.90 -10.20 7.13
CA ASP A 211 23.21 -11.44 6.42
C ASP A 211 22.09 -11.82 5.42
N ILE A 212 21.06 -10.96 5.29
CA ILE A 212 19.97 -11.06 4.31
C ILE A 212 20.16 -9.99 3.23
N GLU A 213 20.44 -10.42 2.00
CA GLU A 213 20.29 -9.58 0.83
C GLU A 213 18.85 -9.70 0.31
N TYR A 214 18.15 -8.58 0.21
CA TYR A 214 16.76 -8.49 -0.19
C TYR A 214 16.60 -7.67 -1.46
N GLN A 215 15.66 -8.06 -2.30
CA GLN A 215 15.19 -7.24 -3.41
C GLN A 215 13.72 -7.53 -3.71
N ALA A 216 12.99 -6.54 -4.21
CA ALA A 216 11.60 -6.74 -4.60
C ALA A 216 11.17 -5.90 -5.81
N LEU A 217 10.28 -6.49 -6.59
CA LEU A 217 9.50 -5.87 -7.64
C LEU A 217 8.15 -6.57 -7.64
N TYR A 218 7.14 -5.93 -7.04
CA TYR A 218 5.83 -6.56 -6.83
C TYR A 218 5.29 -7.18 -8.14
N PRO A 219 4.76 -8.43 -8.11
CA PRO A 219 4.45 -9.26 -6.94
C PRO A 219 5.56 -10.24 -6.49
N LEU A 220 6.82 -9.97 -6.84
CA LEU A 220 7.99 -10.81 -6.53
C LEU A 220 8.89 -10.17 -5.47
N ALA A 221 9.36 -10.96 -4.50
CA ALA A 221 10.45 -10.61 -3.60
C ALA A 221 11.47 -11.74 -3.53
N GLU A 222 12.75 -11.41 -3.34
CA GLU A 222 13.83 -12.39 -3.21
C GLU A 222 14.67 -12.10 -1.97
N TYR A 223 15.02 -13.17 -1.25
CA TYR A 223 15.89 -13.19 -0.09
C TYR A 223 17.07 -14.10 -0.38
N LYS A 224 18.28 -13.64 -0.09
CA LYS A 224 19.49 -14.46 -0.11
C LYS A 224 20.15 -14.42 1.25
N TYR A 225 20.33 -15.60 1.83
CA TYR A 225 20.88 -15.77 3.18
C TYR A 225 22.36 -16.16 3.10
N SER A 226 23.21 -15.39 3.77
CA SER A 226 24.66 -15.63 3.84
C SER A 226 25.13 -16.25 5.17
N SER A 227 24.18 -16.60 6.04
CA SER A 227 24.45 -17.08 7.41
C SER A 227 24.98 -18.53 7.48
N PHE A 228 24.93 -19.30 6.39
CA PHE A 228 25.23 -20.74 6.36
C PHE A 228 26.57 -21.13 5.71
N GLU A 229 27.55 -20.22 5.73
CA GLU A 229 28.92 -20.45 5.23
C GLU A 229 28.95 -21.00 3.79
N ASP A 230 29.21 -22.29 3.62
CA ASP A 230 29.35 -22.95 2.32
C ASP A 230 28.00 -23.33 1.67
N ILE A 231 26.88 -23.16 2.38
CA ILE A 231 25.54 -23.40 1.82
C ILE A 231 24.89 -22.06 1.46
N ASN A 232 24.46 -21.97 0.20
CA ASN A 232 23.70 -20.83 -0.29
C ASN A 232 22.21 -21.18 -0.27
N ILE A 233 21.43 -20.41 0.49
CA ILE A 233 19.97 -20.50 0.54
C ILE A 233 19.41 -19.23 -0.08
N LYS A 234 18.62 -19.39 -1.14
CA LYS A 234 17.81 -18.30 -1.70
C LYS A 234 16.34 -18.64 -1.62
N ARG A 235 15.50 -17.66 -1.35
CA ARG A 235 14.04 -17.77 -1.27
C ARG A 235 13.40 -16.67 -2.11
N LYS A 236 12.62 -17.03 -3.10
CA LYS A 236 11.77 -16.11 -3.87
C LYS A 236 10.31 -16.29 -3.47
N VAL A 237 9.65 -15.21 -3.09
CA VAL A 237 8.23 -15.15 -2.73
C VAL A 237 7.45 -14.63 -3.93
N VAL A 238 6.36 -15.32 -4.28
CA VAL A 238 5.56 -15.02 -5.47
C VAL A 238 4.09 -14.98 -5.12
N SER A 239 3.41 -13.90 -5.55
CA SER A 239 1.94 -13.82 -5.57
C SER A 239 1.43 -13.85 -7.02
N PRO A 240 0.28 -14.48 -7.31
CA PRO A 240 -0.23 -14.69 -8.66
C PRO A 240 -0.89 -13.45 -9.27
N ILE A 241 -0.23 -12.28 -9.21
CA ILE A 241 -0.77 -11.03 -9.74
C ILE A 241 -0.34 -10.85 -11.19
N VAL A 242 -1.25 -11.22 -12.10
CA VAL A 242 -1.02 -11.24 -13.55
C VAL A 242 -2.01 -10.31 -14.23
N LYS A 243 -1.49 -9.35 -14.99
CA LYS A 243 -2.28 -8.39 -15.79
C LYS A 243 -3.36 -9.10 -16.61
N GLU A 244 -4.56 -8.53 -16.62
CA GLU A 244 -5.74 -9.01 -17.34
C GLU A 244 -6.21 -10.43 -16.96
N ASN A 245 -5.76 -10.96 -15.80
CA ASN A 245 -6.15 -12.28 -15.32
C ASN A 245 -6.81 -12.19 -13.93
N LYS A 246 -8.14 -11.98 -13.92
CA LYS A 246 -8.93 -11.92 -12.67
C LYS A 246 -8.76 -13.15 -11.79
N ARG A 247 -8.77 -14.34 -12.41
CA ARG A 247 -8.69 -15.62 -11.69
C ARG A 247 -7.45 -15.60 -10.83
N LEU A 248 -6.27 -15.46 -11.47
CA LEU A 248 -4.99 -15.45 -10.76
C LEU A 248 -4.92 -14.31 -9.75
N CYS A 249 -5.30 -13.09 -10.12
CA CYS A 249 -5.27 -11.94 -9.20
C CYS A 249 -6.16 -12.11 -7.96
N SER A 250 -7.24 -12.89 -8.04
CA SER A 250 -8.15 -13.15 -6.92
C SER A 250 -7.67 -14.26 -5.97
N LEU A 251 -6.73 -15.12 -6.40
CA LEU A 251 -6.40 -16.33 -5.66
C LEU A 251 -5.71 -15.99 -4.34
N PRO A 252 -6.20 -16.52 -3.21
CA PRO A 252 -5.62 -16.24 -1.89
C PRO A 252 -4.42 -17.14 -1.63
N MET A 253 -3.45 -17.12 -2.53
CA MET A 253 -2.31 -18.04 -2.50
C MET A 253 -1.01 -17.36 -2.86
N HIS A 254 0.07 -17.95 -2.39
CA HIS A 254 1.44 -17.58 -2.71
C HIS A 254 2.35 -18.80 -2.62
N TRP A 255 3.56 -18.67 -3.15
CA TRP A 255 4.58 -19.70 -2.97
C TRP A 255 5.97 -19.14 -2.74
N ASN A 256 6.79 -19.95 -2.10
CA ASN A 256 8.19 -19.70 -1.78
C ASN A 256 9.05 -20.68 -2.58
N HIS A 257 9.72 -20.19 -3.60
CA HIS A 257 10.69 -20.95 -4.38
C HIS A 257 12.06 -20.87 -3.70
N PHE A 258 12.50 -21.98 -3.12
CA PHE A 258 13.83 -22.14 -2.54
C PHE A 258 14.80 -22.72 -3.58
N GLU A 259 15.98 -22.13 -3.66
CA GLU A 259 17.16 -22.68 -4.34
C GLU A 259 18.22 -22.94 -3.27
N LEU A 260 18.59 -24.21 -3.10
CA LEU A 260 19.60 -24.66 -2.17
C LEU A 260 20.83 -25.11 -2.96
N THR A 261 22.00 -24.54 -2.67
CA THR A 261 23.26 -24.92 -3.34
C THR A 261 24.33 -25.27 -2.29
N ASN A 262 25.01 -26.39 -2.49
CA ASN A 262 26.17 -26.78 -1.69
C ASN A 262 27.48 -26.38 -2.36
N ASN A 263 28.14 -25.34 -1.85
CA ASN A 263 29.45 -24.89 -2.34
C ASN A 263 30.62 -25.52 -1.56
N SER A 264 30.35 -26.40 -0.59
CA SER A 264 31.39 -27.08 0.17
C SER A 264 31.99 -28.26 -0.61
N ALA A 265 33.12 -28.77 -0.14
CA ALA A 265 33.78 -29.94 -0.72
C ALA A 265 33.19 -31.29 -0.23
N GLN A 266 32.15 -31.27 0.61
CA GLN A 266 31.58 -32.45 1.23
C GLN A 266 30.06 -32.48 1.03
N THR A 267 29.46 -33.67 1.11
CA THR A 267 28.00 -33.80 1.15
C THR A 267 27.45 -33.14 2.41
N ARG A 268 26.39 -32.35 2.26
CA ARG A 268 25.72 -31.65 3.37
C ARG A 268 24.24 -32.00 3.38
N VAL A 269 23.65 -32.00 4.57
CA VAL A 269 22.21 -32.15 4.77
C VAL A 269 21.64 -30.80 5.17
N ILE A 270 20.69 -30.30 4.38
CA ILE A 270 19.95 -29.07 4.62
C ILE A 270 18.54 -29.44 5.04
N THR A 271 18.02 -28.83 6.09
CA THR A 271 16.62 -28.97 6.49
C THR A 271 15.92 -27.63 6.40
N LEU A 272 14.74 -27.59 5.78
CA LEU A 272 13.82 -26.46 5.83
C LEU A 272 12.60 -26.85 6.66
N ALA A 273 12.16 -25.98 7.56
CA ALA A 273 10.98 -26.19 8.40
C ALA A 273 10.07 -24.97 8.35
N GLN A 274 8.78 -25.20 8.11
CA GLN A 274 7.74 -24.17 8.08
C GLN A 274 6.68 -24.51 9.15
N PRO A 275 6.72 -23.89 10.33
CA PRO A 275 5.61 -23.91 11.26
C PRO A 275 4.51 -22.95 10.79
N LEU A 276 3.25 -23.31 11.02
CA LEU A 276 2.12 -22.41 10.78
C LEU A 276 1.06 -22.57 11.88
N GLN A 277 0.70 -21.45 12.49
CA GLN A 277 -0.37 -21.41 13.48
C GLN A 277 -1.75 -21.43 12.79
N ASN A 278 -2.69 -22.20 13.33
CA ASN A 278 -4.08 -22.14 12.89
C ASN A 278 -4.80 -20.96 13.55
N LEU A 279 -5.09 -19.93 12.75
CA LEU A 279 -5.84 -18.74 13.19
C LEU A 279 -7.35 -18.82 12.91
N ILE A 280 -7.83 -19.91 12.31
CA ILE A 280 -9.25 -20.09 12.00
C ILE A 280 -10.04 -20.17 13.31
N GLY A 281 -11.10 -19.38 13.42
CA GLY A 281 -11.86 -19.13 14.64
C GLY A 281 -11.56 -17.78 15.29
N SER A 282 -10.53 -17.05 14.85
CA SER A 282 -10.15 -15.77 15.46
C SER A 282 -11.10 -14.62 15.10
N THR A 283 -11.20 -13.64 15.99
CA THR A 283 -12.04 -12.44 15.86
C THR A 283 -11.15 -11.21 15.99
N TYR A 284 -11.41 -10.15 15.23
CA TYR A 284 -10.65 -8.91 15.40
C TYR A 284 -11.16 -8.10 16.60
N GLN A 285 -10.26 -7.30 17.16
CA GLN A 285 -10.56 -6.32 18.20
C GLN A 285 -10.04 -4.97 17.74
N LYS A 286 -10.90 -3.95 17.77
CA LYS A 286 -10.51 -2.58 17.43
C LYS A 286 -9.58 -2.04 18.52
N GLY A 287 -8.45 -1.44 18.12
CA GLY A 287 -7.46 -0.91 19.05
C GLY A 287 -7.89 0.38 19.76
N ARG A 288 -8.68 1.24 19.10
CA ARG A 288 -9.20 2.50 19.64
C ARG A 288 -10.72 2.56 19.55
N ASP A 289 -11.37 2.59 20.72
CA ASP A 289 -12.83 2.73 20.81
C ASP A 289 -13.28 4.14 20.40
N GLY A 290 -14.37 4.22 19.63
CA GLY A 290 -15.00 5.49 19.25
C GLY A 290 -14.24 6.34 18.22
N ILE A 291 -13.08 5.89 17.75
CA ILE A 291 -12.25 6.59 16.76
C ILE A 291 -12.34 5.87 15.41
N GLN A 292 -12.53 6.59 14.30
CA GLN A 292 -12.71 6.00 12.97
C GLN A 292 -11.45 5.23 12.52
N ASP A 293 -10.30 5.88 12.62
CA ASP A 293 -8.98 5.33 12.34
C ASP A 293 -8.56 4.40 13.48
N SER A 294 -8.47 3.10 13.22
CA SER A 294 -7.88 2.20 14.19
C SER A 294 -7.31 0.98 13.49
N ALA A 295 -6.05 0.69 13.77
CA ALA A 295 -5.56 -0.66 13.62
C ALA A 295 -6.38 -1.59 14.52
N CYS A 296 -6.58 -2.82 14.05
CA CYS A 296 -7.17 -3.89 14.83
C CYS A 296 -6.09 -4.88 15.24
N THR A 297 -6.33 -5.63 16.31
CA THR A 297 -5.54 -6.80 16.72
C THR A 297 -6.41 -8.05 16.65
N LEU A 298 -5.85 -9.26 16.74
CA LEU A 298 -6.66 -10.48 16.85
C LEU A 298 -6.83 -10.97 18.28
N SER A 299 -8.04 -11.43 18.56
CA SER A 299 -8.33 -12.35 19.66
C SER A 299 -8.50 -13.77 19.10
N GLN A 300 -7.65 -14.70 19.55
CA GLN A 300 -7.70 -16.09 19.11
C GLN A 300 -8.80 -16.87 19.84
N ASN A 301 -9.63 -17.60 19.10
CA ASN A 301 -10.59 -18.56 19.66
C ASN A 301 -10.36 -19.97 19.06
N PRO A 302 -9.44 -20.76 19.64
CA PRO A 302 -9.01 -22.04 19.08
C PRO A 302 -9.98 -23.19 19.38
N ILE A 303 -11.26 -23.01 19.08
CA ILE A 303 -12.30 -23.99 19.36
C ILE A 303 -12.35 -25.00 18.20
N ALA A 304 -12.27 -26.29 18.53
CA ALA A 304 -12.45 -27.41 17.61
C ALA A 304 -11.63 -27.29 16.30
N GLN A 305 -10.39 -26.79 16.40
CA GLN A 305 -9.45 -26.76 15.27
C GLN A 305 -9.12 -28.18 14.81
N GLN A 306 -8.99 -28.37 13.49
CA GLN A 306 -8.76 -29.66 12.85
C GLN A 306 -7.72 -29.54 11.75
N HIS A 307 -6.73 -30.43 11.79
CA HIS A 307 -5.68 -30.48 10.77
C HIS A 307 -5.63 -31.86 10.13
N GLU A 308 -5.34 -31.89 8.83
CA GLU A 308 -5.26 -33.13 8.03
C GLU A 308 -3.99 -33.11 7.17
N VAL A 309 -3.38 -34.28 6.97
CA VAL A 309 -2.23 -34.43 6.05
C VAL A 309 -2.73 -34.39 4.62
N VAL A 310 -2.04 -33.64 3.77
CA VAL A 310 -2.34 -33.52 2.34
C VAL A 310 -1.21 -34.16 1.54
N ASN A 311 -1.56 -35.05 0.60
CA ASN A 311 -0.63 -35.62 -0.37
C ASN A 311 -1.27 -35.60 -1.76
N LEU A 312 -0.67 -34.85 -2.68
CA LEU A 312 -1.10 -34.78 -4.08
C LEU A 312 -0.01 -35.34 -4.97
N LYS A 313 -0.35 -36.28 -5.85
CA LYS A 313 0.58 -36.88 -6.81
C LYS A 313 0.35 -36.31 -8.19
N GLY A 314 1.33 -35.57 -8.72
CA GLY A 314 1.40 -35.20 -10.13
C GLY A 314 2.36 -36.11 -10.91
N GLU A 315 2.47 -35.88 -12.22
CA GLU A 315 3.32 -36.70 -13.10
C GLU A 315 4.81 -36.56 -12.78
N SER A 316 5.32 -35.32 -12.70
CA SER A 316 6.74 -35.02 -12.43
C SER A 316 7.00 -34.56 -11.00
N HIS A 317 5.99 -34.00 -10.34
CA HIS A 317 6.11 -33.44 -8.99
C HIS A 317 5.00 -33.97 -8.09
N SER A 318 5.27 -34.03 -6.80
CA SER A 318 4.29 -34.32 -5.75
C SER A 318 4.27 -33.19 -4.73
N PHE A 319 3.11 -33.00 -4.11
CA PHE A 319 2.93 -32.06 -3.02
C PHE A 319 2.62 -32.81 -1.73
N THR A 320 3.31 -32.46 -0.65
CA THR A 320 3.05 -32.97 0.70
C THR A 320 2.96 -31.80 1.67
N GLY A 321 1.90 -31.77 2.48
CA GLY A 321 1.58 -30.64 3.33
C GLY A 321 0.51 -30.93 4.37
N VAL A 322 -0.09 -29.87 4.90
CA VAL A 322 -1.13 -29.92 5.92
C VAL A 322 -2.26 -28.95 5.55
N GLN A 323 -3.50 -29.40 5.74
CA GLN A 323 -4.71 -28.58 5.71
C GLN A 323 -5.11 -28.22 7.13
N LEU A 324 -5.43 -26.95 7.37
CA LEU A 324 -5.90 -26.38 8.63
C LEU A 324 -7.34 -25.91 8.46
N SER A 325 -8.20 -26.28 9.42
CA SER A 325 -9.61 -25.89 9.46
C SER A 325 -10.11 -25.79 10.90
N SER A 326 -11.39 -25.47 11.09
CA SER A 326 -12.07 -25.53 12.39
C SER A 326 -13.51 -26.03 12.21
N GLN A 327 -13.99 -26.81 13.19
CA GLN A 327 -15.39 -27.19 13.36
C GLN A 327 -16.05 -26.41 14.50
N SER A 328 -15.52 -25.24 14.86
CA SER A 328 -16.14 -24.36 15.85
C SER A 328 -17.61 -24.10 15.47
N PRO A 329 -18.57 -24.29 16.40
CA PRO A 329 -19.96 -23.93 16.16
C PRO A 329 -20.19 -22.41 16.29
N TYR A 330 -19.17 -21.65 16.70
CA TYR A 330 -19.23 -20.20 16.88
C TYR A 330 -18.69 -19.49 15.65
N GLN A 331 -19.39 -18.42 15.24
CA GLN A 331 -18.93 -17.54 14.17
C GLN A 331 -17.67 -16.78 14.56
N SER A 332 -16.84 -16.46 13.57
CA SER A 332 -15.58 -15.73 13.75
C SER A 332 -15.27 -14.86 12.52
N ASP A 333 -14.28 -13.98 12.61
CA ASP A 333 -13.92 -13.15 11.45
C ASP A 333 -12.97 -13.88 10.50
N ILE A 334 -12.10 -14.75 11.03
CA ILE A 334 -11.23 -15.62 10.26
C ILE A 334 -11.85 -17.02 10.18
N GLU A 335 -12.55 -17.28 9.07
CA GLU A 335 -13.18 -18.56 8.75
C GLU A 335 -12.59 -19.16 7.46
N GLY A 336 -12.92 -20.41 7.16
CA GLY A 336 -12.48 -21.11 5.94
C GLY A 336 -11.41 -22.17 6.21
N GLU A 337 -10.40 -22.24 5.34
CA GLU A 337 -9.36 -23.25 5.43
C GLU A 337 -8.02 -22.74 4.87
N VAL A 338 -6.93 -23.32 5.38
CA VAL A 338 -5.58 -23.03 4.91
C VAL A 338 -4.93 -24.35 4.49
N VAL A 339 -4.28 -24.40 3.34
CA VAL A 339 -3.43 -25.54 2.94
C VAL A 339 -2.04 -25.01 2.69
N PHE A 340 -1.02 -25.65 3.27
CA PHE A 340 0.37 -25.30 3.01
C PHE A 340 1.26 -26.53 3.01
N GLY A 341 2.36 -26.47 2.25
CA GLY A 341 3.26 -27.61 2.10
C GLY A 341 4.27 -27.39 1.00
N VAL A 342 5.00 -28.44 0.65
CA VAL A 342 6.07 -28.39 -0.36
C VAL A 342 5.69 -29.22 -1.59
N GLN A 343 6.00 -28.67 -2.77
CA GLN A 343 6.08 -29.39 -4.03
C GLN A 343 7.55 -29.76 -4.31
N ALA A 344 7.80 -31.04 -4.58
CA ALA A 344 9.12 -31.57 -4.91
C ALA A 344 9.06 -32.50 -6.13
N ASP A 345 10.19 -32.60 -6.84
CA ASP A 345 10.36 -33.54 -7.95
C ASP A 345 10.25 -34.99 -7.43
N ASN A 346 9.43 -35.80 -8.10
CA ASN A 346 9.20 -37.19 -7.74
C ASN A 346 10.51 -37.99 -7.71
N HIS A 347 11.41 -37.79 -8.67
CA HIS A 347 12.71 -38.48 -8.74
C HIS A 347 13.59 -38.17 -7.52
N LEU A 348 13.58 -36.92 -7.04
CA LEU A 348 14.35 -36.53 -5.85
C LEU A 348 13.79 -37.17 -4.58
N THR A 349 12.46 -37.31 -4.48
CA THR A 349 11.82 -37.98 -3.35
C THR A 349 11.99 -39.50 -3.38
N GLU A 350 11.90 -40.12 -4.56
CA GLU A 350 12.07 -41.56 -4.78
C GLU A 350 13.51 -42.03 -4.55
N SER A 351 14.50 -41.18 -4.83
CA SER A 351 15.91 -41.46 -4.54
C SER A 351 16.30 -41.25 -3.06
N GLY A 352 15.40 -40.72 -2.23
CA GLY A 352 15.68 -40.36 -0.85
C GLY A 352 16.58 -39.12 -0.68
N LYS A 353 16.95 -38.45 -1.78
CA LYS A 353 17.72 -37.18 -1.77
C LYS A 353 16.91 -36.05 -1.13
N VAL A 354 15.61 -36.00 -1.41
CA VAL A 354 14.64 -35.14 -0.73
C VAL A 354 13.72 -36.01 0.12
N SER A 355 13.61 -35.71 1.41
CA SER A 355 12.66 -36.38 2.31
C SER A 355 11.73 -35.36 2.94
N ILE A 356 10.42 -35.57 2.80
CA ILE A 356 9.39 -34.66 3.32
C ILE A 356 8.66 -35.36 4.46
N SER A 357 8.42 -34.63 5.54
CA SER A 357 7.63 -35.10 6.68
C SER A 357 6.78 -33.97 7.23
N VAL A 358 5.65 -34.31 7.82
CA VAL A 358 4.71 -33.34 8.38
C VAL A 358 4.30 -33.72 9.78
N LYS A 359 4.17 -32.71 10.65
CA LYS A 359 3.48 -32.81 11.93
C LYS A 359 2.17 -32.05 11.77
N PRO A 360 1.08 -32.74 11.38
CA PRO A 360 -0.17 -32.08 11.06
C PRO A 360 -0.73 -31.34 12.27
N THR A 361 -0.55 -31.88 13.48
CA THR A 361 -1.08 -31.28 14.70
C THR A 361 -0.06 -31.25 15.82
N LEU A 362 0.14 -30.07 16.39
CA LEU A 362 0.84 -29.84 17.65
C LEU A 362 0.23 -28.66 18.40
N TYR A 363 0.44 -28.59 19.71
CA TYR A 363 0.11 -27.39 20.47
C TYR A 363 1.00 -26.22 20.03
N THR A 364 0.41 -25.04 19.87
CA THR A 364 1.15 -23.82 19.48
C THR A 364 2.27 -23.52 20.48
N SER A 365 2.06 -23.76 21.78
CA SER A 365 3.07 -23.62 22.83
C SER A 365 4.27 -24.57 22.71
N LYS A 366 4.17 -25.59 21.86
CA LYS A 366 5.24 -26.56 21.56
C LYS A 366 5.86 -26.35 20.18
N SER A 367 5.41 -25.36 19.41
CA SER A 367 5.86 -25.14 18.03
C SER A 367 7.37 -24.89 17.93
N ALA A 368 7.91 -24.03 18.79
CA ALA A 368 9.35 -23.75 18.80
C ALA A 368 10.19 -25.01 19.08
N GLN A 369 9.83 -25.77 20.12
CA GLN A 369 10.54 -27.01 20.50
C GLN A 369 10.49 -28.07 19.37
N GLN A 370 9.30 -28.30 18.79
CA GLN A 370 9.13 -29.29 17.72
C GLN A 370 9.85 -28.87 16.43
N THR A 371 9.90 -27.56 16.14
CA THR A 371 10.66 -27.01 15.01
C THR A 371 12.15 -27.22 15.20
N GLU A 372 12.68 -26.96 16.40
CA GLU A 372 14.09 -27.21 16.72
C GLU A 372 14.44 -28.71 16.60
N PHE A 373 13.61 -29.59 17.14
CA PHE A 373 13.77 -31.05 17.02
C PHE A 373 13.81 -31.50 15.57
N ALA A 374 12.91 -30.94 14.74
CA ALA A 374 12.87 -31.24 13.32
C ALA A 374 14.13 -30.76 12.59
N LEU A 375 14.61 -29.55 12.88
CA LEU A 375 15.82 -28.99 12.29
C LEU A 375 17.08 -29.78 12.68
N LYS A 376 17.12 -30.34 13.89
CA LYS A 376 18.27 -31.11 14.41
C LYS A 376 18.34 -32.55 13.90
N THR A 377 17.24 -33.08 13.39
CA THR A 377 17.13 -34.47 12.88
C THR A 377 16.86 -34.53 11.38
N GLY A 378 16.42 -33.41 10.81
CA GLY A 378 16.00 -33.30 9.42
C GLY A 378 14.60 -33.88 9.16
N ARG A 379 13.77 -34.12 10.17
CA ARG A 379 12.42 -34.65 9.95
C ARG A 379 11.48 -34.43 11.14
N THR A 380 10.20 -34.75 10.94
CA THR A 380 9.20 -34.85 11.99
C THR A 380 8.33 -36.10 11.81
N ASN A 381 7.23 -36.21 12.56
CA ASN A 381 6.30 -37.33 12.52
C ASN A 381 4.84 -36.87 12.67
N THR A 382 3.88 -37.76 12.40
CA THR A 382 2.45 -37.42 12.51
C THR A 382 1.88 -37.54 13.93
N GLU A 383 2.68 -38.02 14.89
CA GLU A 383 2.22 -38.27 16.26
C GLU A 383 1.81 -36.98 16.97
N PHE A 384 0.55 -36.95 17.43
CA PHE A 384 0.02 -35.86 18.26
C PHE A 384 -0.16 -36.32 19.71
N GLN A 385 0.68 -35.80 20.60
CA GLN A 385 0.62 -36.07 22.04
C GLN A 385 -0.50 -35.25 22.67
N THR A 386 -1.71 -35.80 22.68
CA THR A 386 -2.94 -35.09 23.08
C THR A 386 -3.05 -34.79 24.57
N GLY A 387 -2.41 -35.54 25.47
CA GLY A 387 -2.55 -35.33 26.92
C GLY A 387 -4.02 -35.10 27.36
N ILE A 388 -4.32 -33.92 27.91
CA ILE A 388 -5.68 -33.43 28.17
C ILE A 388 -6.04 -32.39 27.08
N TYR A 389 -6.36 -32.84 25.87
CA TYR A 389 -6.88 -31.97 24.81
C TYR A 389 -8.38 -31.76 24.99
N THR A 390 -8.82 -30.51 25.18
CA THR A 390 -10.25 -30.19 25.36
C THR A 390 -10.90 -29.65 24.09
N GLY A 391 -10.11 -29.43 23.03
CA GLY A 391 -10.58 -28.76 21.82
C GLY A 391 -10.62 -27.25 21.95
N ARG A 392 -9.88 -26.67 22.92
CA ARG A 392 -9.85 -25.23 23.21
C ARG A 392 -8.42 -24.68 23.30
N GLU A 393 -7.43 -25.49 22.96
CA GLU A 393 -6.03 -25.14 22.95
C GLU A 393 -5.61 -24.81 21.52
N ALA A 394 -4.86 -23.73 21.32
CA ALA A 394 -4.39 -23.32 20.00
C ALA A 394 -3.47 -24.36 19.36
N LEU A 395 -3.77 -24.76 18.13
CA LEU A 395 -3.00 -25.73 17.38
C LEU A 395 -2.15 -25.06 16.30
N SER A 396 -1.03 -25.70 15.99
CA SER A 396 -0.14 -25.38 14.87
C SER A 396 0.15 -26.66 14.08
N ALA A 397 0.71 -26.48 12.88
CA ALA A 397 1.24 -27.54 12.04
C ALA A 397 2.69 -27.24 11.66
N LEU A 398 3.43 -28.27 11.25
CA LEU A 398 4.83 -28.15 10.84
C LEU A 398 5.09 -28.99 9.60
N VAL A 399 5.64 -28.38 8.56
CA VAL A 399 6.12 -29.06 7.34
C VAL A 399 7.65 -29.01 7.33
N VAL A 400 8.28 -30.16 7.09
CA VAL A 400 9.75 -30.31 7.17
C VAL A 400 10.26 -31.01 5.92
N VAL A 401 11.32 -30.45 5.34
CA VAL A 401 11.99 -31.00 4.16
C VAL A 401 13.47 -31.14 4.44
N GLN A 402 13.99 -32.36 4.28
CA GLN A 402 15.41 -32.66 4.26
C GLN A 402 15.89 -32.75 2.82
N VAL A 403 17.05 -32.18 2.54
CA VAL A 403 17.73 -32.27 1.25
C VAL A 403 19.19 -32.66 1.50
N GLU A 404 19.65 -33.75 0.89
CA GLU A 404 21.06 -34.12 0.87
C GLU A 404 21.71 -33.65 -0.45
N LEU A 405 22.70 -32.77 -0.36
CA LEU A 405 23.38 -32.20 -1.52
C LEU A 405 24.85 -32.63 -1.55
N GLU A 406 25.28 -33.20 -2.67
CA GLU A 406 26.68 -33.44 -2.97
C GLU A 406 27.44 -32.12 -3.23
N ALA A 407 28.76 -32.17 -3.24
CA ALA A 407 29.59 -31.00 -3.52
C ALA A 407 29.27 -30.40 -4.90
N GLY A 408 28.90 -29.12 -4.95
CA GLY A 408 28.52 -28.40 -6.16
C GLY A 408 27.07 -28.61 -6.62
N GLU A 409 26.29 -29.43 -5.91
CA GLU A 409 24.91 -29.73 -6.28
C GLU A 409 23.95 -28.58 -5.90
N SER A 410 22.84 -28.46 -6.64
CA SER A 410 21.73 -27.58 -6.30
C SER A 410 20.37 -28.28 -6.49
N VAL A 411 19.41 -27.92 -5.63
CA VAL A 411 18.01 -28.39 -5.72
C VAL A 411 17.08 -27.20 -5.55
N ASP A 412 15.99 -27.20 -6.33
CA ASP A 412 14.90 -26.25 -6.24
C ASP A 412 13.67 -26.91 -5.58
N LEU A 413 12.99 -26.19 -4.68
CA LEU A 413 11.77 -26.62 -4.00
C LEU A 413 10.75 -25.47 -3.95
N ARG A 414 9.45 -25.76 -3.99
CA ARG A 414 8.41 -24.74 -3.86
C ARG A 414 7.50 -25.03 -2.68
N PHE A 415 7.48 -24.15 -1.68
CA PHE A 415 6.46 -24.18 -0.62
C PHE A 415 5.25 -23.37 -1.06
N ALA A 416 4.11 -24.01 -1.28
CA ALA A 416 2.87 -23.35 -1.66
C ALA A 416 1.93 -23.23 -0.45
N GLN A 417 1.20 -22.11 -0.37
CA GLN A 417 0.23 -21.85 0.69
C GLN A 417 -1.01 -21.19 0.09
N VAL A 418 -2.19 -21.73 0.42
CA VAL A 418 -3.52 -21.21 0.07
C VAL A 418 -4.26 -20.89 1.35
N MET A 419 -4.74 -19.65 1.51
CA MET A 419 -5.46 -19.16 2.69
C MET A 419 -6.89 -18.77 2.30
N ALA A 420 -7.75 -19.76 2.11
CA ALA A 420 -9.10 -19.59 1.58
C ALA A 420 -10.09 -19.06 2.62
N HIS A 421 -9.95 -17.77 2.96
CA HIS A 421 -10.87 -16.99 3.77
C HIS A 421 -11.93 -16.32 2.88
N SER A 422 -13.04 -17.02 2.59
CA SER A 422 -14.00 -16.56 1.56
C SER A 422 -14.95 -15.50 2.04
N LYS A 423 -15.17 -15.37 3.34
CA LYS A 423 -16.23 -14.55 3.91
C LYS A 423 -16.06 -13.06 3.60
N VAL A 424 -17.11 -12.46 3.05
CA VAL A 424 -17.29 -10.99 3.05
C VAL A 424 -18.46 -10.67 3.98
N MET A 425 -18.18 -10.03 5.12
CA MET A 425 -19.19 -9.60 6.09
C MET A 425 -18.90 -8.17 6.53
N LEU A 426 -19.71 -7.20 6.08
CA LEU A 426 -19.54 -5.77 6.36
C LEU A 426 -20.89 -5.10 6.60
N ASN A 427 -21.15 -4.66 7.83
CA ASN A 427 -22.38 -3.96 8.23
C ASN A 427 -23.68 -4.53 7.60
N GLY A 428 -23.86 -5.86 7.67
CA GLY A 428 -25.04 -6.54 7.13
C GLY A 428 -24.97 -6.92 5.64
N TRP A 429 -23.92 -6.54 4.91
CA TRP A 429 -23.59 -7.14 3.61
C TRP A 429 -22.90 -8.48 3.83
N TYR A 430 -23.46 -9.53 3.22
CA TYR A 430 -22.93 -10.89 3.24
C TYR A 430 -22.67 -11.33 1.80
N SER A 431 -21.42 -11.60 1.46
CA SER A 431 -21.02 -12.20 0.17
C SER A 431 -19.81 -13.11 0.39
N ASP A 432 -19.23 -13.60 -0.70
CA ASP A 432 -17.97 -14.32 -0.72
C ASP A 432 -16.95 -13.59 -1.60
N LYS A 433 -15.66 -13.78 -1.33
CA LYS A 433 -14.56 -13.16 -2.07
C LYS A 433 -14.51 -13.64 -3.51
N ALA A 434 -13.96 -12.79 -4.38
CA ALA A 434 -13.94 -12.95 -5.83
C ALA A 434 -13.46 -14.30 -6.36
N TYR A 435 -12.47 -14.93 -5.69
CA TYR A 435 -11.97 -16.24 -6.13
C TYR A 435 -13.05 -17.33 -6.16
N THR A 436 -14.14 -17.17 -5.41
CA THR A 436 -15.26 -18.13 -5.38
C THR A 436 -16.05 -18.16 -6.69
N GLN A 437 -15.89 -17.16 -7.57
CA GLN A 437 -16.36 -17.21 -8.96
C GLN A 437 -15.76 -18.41 -9.72
N PHE A 438 -14.50 -18.75 -9.42
CA PHE A 438 -13.74 -19.82 -10.06
C PHE A 438 -13.73 -21.11 -9.24
N TYR A 439 -13.89 -21.00 -7.91
CA TYR A 439 -13.90 -22.11 -6.96
C TYR A 439 -15.11 -22.01 -6.01
N PRO A 440 -16.33 -22.31 -6.48
CA PRO A 440 -17.58 -22.10 -5.72
C PRO A 440 -17.82 -23.11 -4.59
N GLN A 441 -16.99 -24.15 -4.48
CA GLN A 441 -17.10 -25.18 -3.44
C GLN A 441 -16.78 -24.63 -2.04
N ALA A 442 -17.44 -25.18 -1.02
CA ALA A 442 -17.28 -24.74 0.38
C ALA A 442 -15.86 -24.95 0.95
N LYS A 443 -15.10 -25.89 0.38
CA LYS A 443 -13.69 -26.14 0.71
C LYS A 443 -12.83 -26.01 -0.55
N PRO A 444 -12.44 -24.78 -0.95
CA PRO A 444 -11.81 -24.53 -2.23
C PRO A 444 -10.27 -24.60 -2.21
N ALA A 445 -9.60 -24.68 -1.06
CA ALA A 445 -8.15 -24.55 -0.99
C ALA A 445 -7.40 -25.70 -1.68
N LEU A 446 -7.84 -26.95 -1.52
CA LEU A 446 -7.24 -28.09 -2.21
C LEU A 446 -7.45 -28.04 -3.73
N PRO A 447 -8.68 -27.83 -4.25
CA PRO A 447 -8.88 -27.66 -5.69
C PRO A 447 -8.08 -26.51 -6.31
N MET A 448 -7.96 -25.36 -5.62
CA MET A 448 -7.08 -24.26 -6.07
C MET A 448 -5.63 -24.71 -6.19
N LEU A 449 -5.15 -25.40 -5.16
CA LEU A 449 -3.78 -25.88 -5.12
C LEU A 449 -3.51 -26.90 -6.25
N GLU A 450 -4.38 -27.89 -6.43
CA GLU A 450 -4.27 -28.90 -7.50
C GLU A 450 -4.21 -28.27 -8.90
N ASP A 451 -5.02 -27.24 -9.14
CA ASP A 451 -5.14 -26.54 -10.41
C ASP A 451 -3.91 -25.65 -10.71
N VAL A 452 -3.34 -25.01 -9.68
CA VAL A 452 -2.25 -24.04 -9.85
C VAL A 452 -0.85 -24.66 -9.69
N LEU A 453 -0.71 -25.75 -8.93
CA LEU A 453 0.57 -26.43 -8.71
C LEU A 453 1.34 -26.76 -10.00
N PRO A 454 0.72 -27.23 -11.09
CA PRO A 454 1.41 -27.49 -12.36
C PRO A 454 1.83 -26.21 -13.10
N GLU A 455 1.23 -25.07 -12.78
CA GLU A 455 1.39 -23.80 -13.51
C GLU A 455 2.36 -22.82 -12.84
N LEU A 456 2.88 -23.12 -11.63
CA LEU A 456 3.68 -22.16 -10.85
C LEU A 456 4.82 -21.50 -11.65
N GLU A 457 5.61 -22.30 -12.38
CA GLU A 457 6.71 -21.77 -13.19
C GLU A 457 6.22 -20.94 -14.39
N ALA A 458 5.10 -21.32 -15.00
CA ALA A 458 4.50 -20.57 -16.10
C ALA A 458 3.90 -19.24 -15.62
N ILE A 459 3.31 -19.20 -14.43
CA ILE A 459 2.80 -17.97 -13.81
C ILE A 459 3.95 -17.02 -13.47
N GLU A 460 5.05 -17.53 -12.90
CA GLU A 460 6.26 -16.73 -12.66
C GLU A 460 6.80 -16.10 -13.96
N GLN A 461 6.83 -16.88 -15.05
CA GLN A 461 7.29 -16.41 -16.34
C GLN A 461 6.38 -15.31 -16.90
N GLN A 462 5.06 -15.46 -16.80
CA GLN A 462 4.09 -14.41 -17.18
C GLN A 462 4.31 -13.11 -16.37
N ILE A 463 4.59 -13.23 -15.08
CA ILE A 463 4.90 -12.08 -14.20
C ILE A 463 6.17 -11.36 -14.66
N ILE A 464 7.21 -12.12 -15.04
CA ILE A 464 8.46 -11.54 -15.54
C ILE A 464 8.26 -10.86 -16.90
N GLU A 465 7.45 -11.46 -17.78
CA GLU A 465 7.14 -10.91 -19.10
C GLU A 465 6.35 -9.60 -19.01
N GLN A 466 5.33 -9.52 -18.13
CA GLN A 466 4.61 -8.25 -17.90
C GLN A 466 5.55 -7.17 -17.37
N GLN A 467 6.41 -7.49 -16.40
CA GLN A 467 7.33 -6.53 -15.80
C GLN A 467 8.34 -6.04 -16.83
N THR A 468 8.94 -6.95 -17.58
CA THR A 468 9.92 -6.64 -18.64
C THR A 468 9.30 -5.80 -19.75
N THR A 469 8.05 -6.09 -20.12
CA THR A 469 7.29 -5.31 -21.12
C THR A 469 7.04 -3.90 -20.62
N PHE A 470 6.65 -3.74 -19.35
CA PHE A 470 6.45 -2.42 -18.75
C PHE A 470 7.73 -1.58 -18.70
N LEU A 471 8.88 -2.18 -18.32
CA LEU A 471 10.16 -1.46 -18.35
C LEU A 471 10.54 -1.03 -19.77
N LYS A 472 10.33 -1.90 -20.77
CA LYS A 472 10.58 -1.53 -22.18
C LYS A 472 9.71 -0.36 -22.62
N GLN A 473 8.44 -0.34 -22.21
CA GLN A 473 7.53 0.79 -22.48
C GLN A 473 8.04 2.07 -21.78
N ALA A 474 8.45 1.98 -20.51
CA ALA A 474 9.07 3.10 -19.80
C ALA A 474 10.31 3.63 -20.52
N GLN A 475 11.24 2.75 -20.91
CA GLN A 475 12.47 3.10 -21.63
C GLN A 475 12.22 3.73 -23.01
N SER A 476 11.04 3.54 -23.60
CA SER A 476 10.65 4.18 -24.86
C SER A 476 10.09 5.60 -24.68
N LYS A 477 9.57 5.93 -23.49
CA LYS A 477 8.95 7.23 -23.18
C LYS A 477 9.81 8.10 -22.22
N ILE A 478 10.78 7.51 -21.53
CA ILE A 478 11.68 8.18 -20.57
C ILE A 478 13.11 8.16 -21.13
N SER A 479 13.73 9.34 -21.21
CA SER A 479 15.01 9.51 -21.89
C SER A 479 16.19 8.94 -21.09
N GLN A 480 16.18 9.08 -19.76
CA GLN A 480 17.23 8.54 -18.90
C GLN A 480 16.93 7.08 -18.49
N PRO A 481 17.80 6.10 -18.82
CA PRO A 481 17.56 4.69 -18.49
C PRO A 481 17.39 4.42 -16.99
N GLU A 482 18.13 5.13 -16.14
CA GLU A 482 18.04 5.02 -14.68
C GLU A 482 16.72 5.57 -14.14
N SER A 483 16.24 6.70 -14.68
CA SER A 483 14.93 7.25 -14.33
C SER A 483 13.81 6.33 -14.80
N ALA A 484 13.95 5.69 -15.97
CA ALA A 484 13.01 4.68 -16.46
C ALA A 484 12.95 3.46 -15.54
N LEU A 485 14.11 3.00 -15.04
CA LEU A 485 14.22 1.90 -14.06
C LEU A 485 13.55 2.25 -12.73
N ARG A 486 13.82 3.44 -12.19
CA ARG A 486 13.19 3.94 -10.95
C ARG A 486 11.68 4.08 -11.11
N TYR A 487 11.23 4.73 -12.18
CA TYR A 487 9.81 4.84 -12.52
C TYR A 487 9.13 3.47 -12.59
N ALA A 488 9.71 2.52 -13.33
CA ALA A 488 9.13 1.18 -13.47
C ALA A 488 9.08 0.42 -12.14
N THR A 489 10.10 0.58 -11.29
CA THR A 489 10.12 0.01 -9.94
C THR A 489 8.99 0.59 -9.08
N MET A 490 8.82 1.91 -9.06
CA MET A 490 7.75 2.56 -8.29
C MET A 490 6.36 2.13 -8.75
N ALA A 491 6.13 2.10 -10.06
CA ALA A 491 4.84 1.76 -10.63
C ALA A 491 4.45 0.33 -10.23
N MET A 492 5.35 -0.65 -10.42
CA MET A 492 5.08 -2.04 -10.03
C MET A 492 4.84 -2.17 -8.53
N ASN A 493 5.68 -1.56 -7.68
CA ASN A 493 5.53 -1.67 -6.23
C ASN A 493 4.25 -0.99 -5.71
N SER A 494 3.75 0.05 -6.37
CA SER A 494 2.48 0.69 -6.01
C SER A 494 1.25 -0.23 -6.19
N LEU A 495 1.32 -1.24 -7.06
CA LEU A 495 0.25 -2.25 -7.21
C LEU A 495 0.04 -3.09 -5.94
N SER A 496 1.04 -3.14 -5.04
CA SER A 496 0.91 -3.81 -3.73
C SER A 496 -0.29 -3.31 -2.95
N PHE A 497 -0.61 -2.01 -3.07
CA PHE A 497 -1.73 -1.40 -2.36
C PHE A 497 -3.09 -1.98 -2.79
N LEU A 498 -3.27 -2.30 -4.08
CA LEU A 498 -4.49 -2.92 -4.58
C LEU A 498 -4.76 -4.25 -3.88
N ALA A 499 -3.72 -5.03 -3.59
CA ALA A 499 -3.91 -6.30 -2.91
C ALA A 499 -4.28 -6.13 -1.43
N GLU A 500 -3.62 -5.21 -0.73
CA GLU A 500 -3.75 -5.00 0.71
C GLU A 500 -5.04 -4.31 1.12
N SER A 501 -5.52 -3.36 0.33
CA SER A 501 -6.53 -2.40 0.77
C SER A 501 -7.89 -2.54 0.07
N THR A 502 -8.18 -3.71 -0.49
CA THR A 502 -9.38 -3.95 -1.30
C THR A 502 -10.33 -4.98 -0.69
N VAL A 503 -11.63 -4.77 -0.86
CA VAL A 503 -12.67 -5.81 -0.72
C VAL A 503 -13.20 -6.10 -2.12
N TRP A 504 -13.07 -7.35 -2.57
CA TRP A 504 -13.55 -7.76 -3.89
C TRP A 504 -14.41 -9.03 -3.74
N ASP A 505 -15.69 -8.90 -4.04
CA ASP A 505 -16.65 -10.00 -3.92
C ASP A 505 -16.84 -10.79 -5.23
N LYS A 506 -17.60 -11.88 -5.15
CA LYS A 506 -17.90 -12.77 -6.28
C LYS A 506 -18.82 -12.16 -7.34
N GLU A 507 -19.45 -11.03 -7.06
CA GLU A 507 -20.26 -10.25 -8.01
C GLU A 507 -19.45 -9.10 -8.65
N ASP A 508 -18.14 -9.05 -8.41
CA ASP A 508 -17.22 -7.98 -8.83
C ASP A 508 -17.54 -6.60 -8.25
N LYS A 509 -18.19 -6.54 -7.08
CA LYS A 509 -18.18 -5.35 -6.25
C LYS A 509 -16.76 -5.15 -5.73
N PHE A 510 -16.08 -4.15 -6.29
CA PHE A 510 -14.67 -3.86 -6.04
C PHE A 510 -14.52 -2.58 -5.23
N LEU A 511 -14.21 -2.73 -3.94
CA LEU A 511 -14.10 -1.64 -2.98
C LEU A 511 -12.66 -1.46 -2.53
N VAL A 512 -11.94 -0.48 -3.07
CA VAL A 512 -10.56 -0.16 -2.65
C VAL A 512 -10.58 1.01 -1.68
N LYS A 513 -9.91 0.90 -0.54
CA LYS A 513 -9.82 2.02 0.42
C LYS A 513 -9.00 3.16 -0.16
N GLU A 514 -9.35 4.39 0.18
CA GLU A 514 -8.52 5.57 -0.01
C GLU A 514 -7.15 5.39 0.68
N CYS A 515 -7.18 5.08 1.99
CA CYS A 515 -6.04 4.57 2.73
C CYS A 515 -6.51 3.76 3.95
N VAL A 516 -5.58 3.32 4.79
CA VAL A 516 -5.94 2.58 6.01
C VAL A 516 -6.61 3.48 7.05
N ASP A 517 -6.22 4.74 7.08
CA ASP A 517 -6.64 5.69 8.09
C ASP A 517 -7.92 6.46 7.76
N TYR A 518 -8.12 6.75 6.47
CA TYR A 518 -9.38 7.19 5.90
C TYR A 518 -9.96 5.98 5.15
N PRO A 519 -10.63 5.04 5.85
CA PRO A 519 -11.06 3.78 5.27
C PRO A 519 -12.35 3.95 4.44
N PHE A 520 -12.41 4.96 3.59
CA PHE A 520 -13.49 5.18 2.64
C PHE A 520 -13.21 4.39 1.36
N PHE A 521 -14.21 3.67 0.88
CA PHE A 521 -14.11 2.85 -0.30
C PHE A 521 -14.31 3.69 -1.56
N ASN A 522 -13.33 3.63 -2.45
CA ASN A 522 -13.30 4.27 -3.75
C ASN A 522 -13.53 5.79 -3.69
N SER A 523 -13.12 6.53 -2.65
CA SER A 523 -13.24 8.00 -2.59
C SER A 523 -12.96 8.61 -3.97
N LEU A 524 -13.99 9.09 -4.65
CA LEU A 524 -14.05 9.23 -6.10
C LEU A 524 -12.99 10.22 -6.60
N ASP A 525 -12.79 11.27 -5.82
CA ASP A 525 -11.81 12.33 -6.04
C ASP A 525 -10.37 11.83 -5.94
N VAL A 526 -10.08 10.85 -5.06
CA VAL A 526 -8.80 10.14 -4.94
C VAL A 526 -8.68 9.04 -6.01
N TYR A 527 -9.77 8.30 -6.22
CA TYR A 527 -9.89 7.22 -7.20
C TYR A 527 -9.63 7.74 -8.61
N PHE A 528 -10.01 8.99 -8.92
CA PHE A 528 -9.67 9.69 -10.15
C PHE A 528 -8.19 9.61 -10.52
N TYR A 529 -7.30 9.75 -9.54
CA TYR A 529 -5.85 9.65 -9.72
C TYR A 529 -5.37 8.20 -9.61
N GLY A 530 -5.79 7.47 -8.57
CA GLY A 530 -5.24 6.14 -8.26
C GLY A 530 -5.64 5.04 -9.25
N SER A 531 -6.82 5.16 -9.88
CA SER A 531 -7.42 4.09 -10.69
C SER A 531 -6.74 3.80 -12.03
N PHE A 532 -5.74 4.58 -12.46
CA PHE A 532 -4.87 4.19 -13.57
C PHE A 532 -4.13 2.87 -13.28
N SER A 533 -3.81 2.59 -12.01
CA SER A 533 -3.25 1.31 -11.58
C SER A 533 -4.22 0.13 -11.80
N LEU A 534 -5.52 0.32 -11.53
CA LEU A 534 -6.55 -0.68 -11.79
C LEU A 534 -6.80 -0.86 -13.29
N LEU A 535 -6.83 0.24 -14.06
CA LEU A 535 -6.93 0.18 -15.52
C LEU A 535 -5.77 -0.58 -16.16
N TYR A 536 -4.55 -0.43 -15.63
CA TYR A 536 -3.41 -1.22 -16.06
C TYR A 536 -3.59 -2.71 -15.73
N LEU A 537 -4.06 -3.04 -14.52
CA LEU A 537 -4.08 -4.42 -14.03
C LEU A 537 -5.33 -5.20 -14.45
N LEU A 538 -6.54 -4.69 -14.15
CA LEU A 538 -7.84 -5.33 -14.37
C LEU A 538 -8.87 -4.28 -14.84
N PRO A 539 -8.79 -3.80 -16.10
CA PRO A 539 -9.59 -2.67 -16.57
C PRO A 539 -11.10 -2.92 -16.51
N GLU A 540 -11.57 -4.17 -16.59
CA GLU A 540 -12.99 -4.49 -16.46
C GLU A 540 -13.57 -4.11 -15.08
N LEU A 541 -12.79 -4.21 -14.01
CA LEU A 541 -13.24 -3.91 -12.65
C LEU A 541 -13.44 -2.40 -12.45
N ASP A 542 -12.68 -1.56 -13.17
CA ASP A 542 -12.93 -0.12 -13.21
C ASP A 542 -14.34 0.20 -13.74
N GLY A 543 -14.81 -0.57 -14.74
CA GLY A 543 -16.17 -0.47 -15.26
C GLY A 543 -17.23 -0.86 -14.23
N CYS A 544 -16.96 -1.89 -13.41
CA CYS A 544 -17.82 -2.26 -12.28
C CYS A 544 -17.92 -1.14 -11.25
N VAL A 545 -16.80 -0.50 -10.90
CA VAL A 545 -16.79 0.65 -9.97
C VAL A 545 -17.61 1.82 -10.52
N MET A 546 -17.46 2.16 -11.81
CA MET A 546 -18.25 3.24 -12.44
C MET A 546 -19.76 2.94 -12.38
N LYS A 547 -20.18 1.69 -12.56
CA LYS A 547 -21.58 1.27 -12.45
C LYS A 547 -22.10 1.38 -11.02
N GLU A 548 -21.29 1.07 -10.01
CA GLU A 548 -21.67 1.26 -8.60
C GLU A 548 -21.83 2.74 -8.25
N PHE A 549 -20.95 3.61 -8.74
CA PHE A 549 -21.13 5.06 -8.64
C PHE A 549 -22.41 5.53 -9.34
N SER A 550 -22.70 5.03 -10.54
CA SER A 550 -23.96 5.34 -11.24
C SER A 550 -25.19 5.06 -10.36
N LYS A 551 -25.22 3.89 -9.71
CA LYS A 551 -26.31 3.52 -8.79
C LYS A 551 -26.40 4.47 -7.60
N ALA A 552 -25.26 4.80 -6.99
CA ALA A 552 -25.21 5.67 -5.82
C ALA A 552 -25.63 7.13 -6.13
N ILE A 553 -25.19 7.68 -7.28
CA ILE A 553 -25.54 9.03 -7.75
C ILE A 553 -27.05 9.16 -8.01
N LEU A 554 -27.68 8.08 -8.49
CA LEU A 554 -29.11 8.05 -8.80
C LEU A 554 -29.99 7.77 -7.57
N ALA A 555 -29.39 7.33 -6.47
CA ALA A 555 -30.10 7.07 -5.22
C ALA A 555 -30.40 8.37 -4.46
N GLU A 556 -31.37 8.30 -3.55
CA GLU A 556 -31.75 9.39 -2.66
C GLU A 556 -31.75 8.89 -1.23
N ASP A 557 -31.18 9.69 -0.32
CA ASP A 557 -31.22 9.42 1.11
C ASP A 557 -31.32 10.76 1.85
N PHE A 558 -32.54 11.07 2.28
CA PHE A 558 -32.86 12.32 2.98
C PHE A 558 -32.54 12.26 4.49
N THR A 559 -31.79 11.26 4.95
CA THR A 559 -31.28 11.22 6.33
C THR A 559 -30.45 12.47 6.60
N GLU A 560 -30.92 13.30 7.53
CA GLU A 560 -30.21 14.51 7.95
C GLU A 560 -28.93 14.14 8.69
N ARG A 561 -27.83 14.78 8.30
CA ARG A 561 -26.50 14.62 8.87
C ARG A 561 -25.92 15.98 9.20
N ARG A 562 -25.02 15.96 10.17
CA ARG A 562 -24.13 17.09 10.46
C ARG A 562 -22.71 16.71 10.07
N TYR A 563 -21.94 17.72 9.71
CA TYR A 563 -20.60 17.57 9.15
C TYR A 563 -19.55 18.26 10.03
N TRP A 564 -18.28 17.93 9.80
CA TRP A 564 -17.14 18.49 10.52
C TRP A 564 -17.24 18.24 12.04
N GLU A 565 -16.85 19.21 12.87
CA GLU A 565 -16.94 19.14 14.34
C GLU A 565 -18.38 18.96 14.88
N TYR A 566 -19.40 19.13 14.03
CA TYR A 566 -20.82 19.01 14.40
C TYR A 566 -21.39 17.59 14.29
N GLU A 567 -20.68 16.64 13.66
CA GLU A 567 -21.17 15.27 13.43
C GLU A 567 -21.65 14.61 14.74
N ALA A 568 -20.83 14.68 15.79
CA ALA A 568 -21.12 14.09 17.09
C ALA A 568 -22.04 14.94 17.98
N THR A 569 -22.49 16.11 17.51
CA THR A 569 -23.28 17.06 18.29
C THR A 569 -24.59 17.45 17.59
N PRO A 570 -25.57 16.53 17.49
CA PRO A 570 -26.79 16.73 16.68
C PRO A 570 -27.70 17.87 17.15
N ASN A 571 -27.46 18.43 18.34
CA ASN A 571 -28.25 19.53 18.91
C ASN A 571 -27.47 20.84 19.06
N ALA A 572 -26.20 20.89 18.66
CA ALA A 572 -25.41 22.13 18.71
C ALA A 572 -25.99 23.20 17.77
N GLU A 573 -25.80 24.46 18.10
CA GLU A 573 -26.07 25.54 17.15
C GLU A 573 -25.00 25.51 16.05
N LEU A 574 -25.44 25.54 14.79
CA LEU A 574 -24.53 25.61 13.65
C LEU A 574 -24.05 27.06 13.49
N ILE A 575 -22.75 27.24 13.26
CA ILE A 575 -22.23 28.56 12.87
C ILE A 575 -22.53 28.89 11.40
N ASP A 576 -22.80 27.85 10.60
CA ASP A 576 -23.08 27.93 9.17
C ASP A 576 -23.97 26.73 8.77
N ASP A 577 -25.03 27.00 8.00
CA ASP A 577 -25.99 25.99 7.55
C ASP A 577 -25.33 24.90 6.68
N LYS A 578 -24.16 25.18 6.06
CA LYS A 578 -23.42 24.19 5.25
C LYS A 578 -22.98 22.95 6.05
N TYR A 579 -22.87 23.07 7.38
CA TYR A 579 -22.51 21.97 8.28
C TYR A 579 -23.67 21.02 8.58
N GLN A 580 -24.82 21.19 7.91
CA GLN A 580 -25.95 20.27 7.93
C GLN A 580 -26.48 20.03 6.51
N GLY A 581 -26.99 18.84 6.27
CA GLY A 581 -27.52 18.44 4.98
C GLY A 581 -27.96 16.99 4.97
N VAL A 582 -28.55 16.55 3.86
CA VAL A 582 -28.98 15.16 3.71
C VAL A 582 -27.82 14.26 3.27
N ARG A 583 -27.96 12.93 3.36
CA ARG A 583 -26.91 12.00 2.94
C ARG A 583 -26.75 11.90 1.42
N ALA A 584 -27.82 11.86 0.65
CA ALA A 584 -27.74 11.77 -0.80
C ALA A 584 -28.91 12.49 -1.48
N ILE A 585 -28.61 13.21 -2.56
CA ILE A 585 -29.57 13.86 -3.44
C ILE A 585 -29.30 13.33 -4.84
N ARG A 586 -30.36 12.95 -5.56
CA ARG A 586 -30.25 12.47 -6.93
C ARG A 586 -29.47 13.46 -7.81
N GLY A 587 -28.44 12.96 -8.50
CA GLY A 587 -27.56 13.75 -9.37
C GLY A 587 -26.42 14.45 -8.62
N ALA A 588 -26.47 14.62 -7.30
CA ALA A 588 -25.29 15.03 -6.55
C ALA A 588 -24.31 13.87 -6.51
N VAL A 589 -23.09 14.06 -7.03
CA VAL A 589 -22.09 13.00 -7.01
C VAL A 589 -21.58 12.79 -5.59
N ILE A 590 -21.56 11.53 -5.18
CA ILE A 590 -21.15 11.08 -3.85
C ILE A 590 -19.62 11.02 -3.73
N HIS A 591 -19.10 11.17 -2.51
CA HIS A 591 -17.67 11.08 -2.26
C HIS A 591 -17.16 9.64 -2.36
N ASP A 592 -17.78 8.70 -1.66
CA ASP A 592 -17.28 7.32 -1.54
C ASP A 592 -18.40 6.27 -1.64
N LEU A 593 -18.03 5.02 -1.87
CA LEU A 593 -18.94 3.86 -1.90
C LEU A 593 -19.09 3.20 -0.52
N GLY A 594 -18.89 3.98 0.55
CA GLY A 594 -19.02 3.57 1.95
C GLY A 594 -17.68 3.37 2.63
N SER A 595 -17.70 2.67 3.76
CA SER A 595 -16.54 2.33 4.59
C SER A 595 -16.77 0.96 5.27
N PRO A 596 -15.74 0.35 5.88
CA PRO A 596 -15.90 -0.87 6.67
C PRO A 596 -16.91 -0.73 7.82
N PHE A 597 -17.14 0.50 8.31
CA PHE A 597 -18.00 0.78 9.47
C PHE A 597 -19.39 1.27 9.07
N ASP A 598 -19.51 1.88 7.89
CA ASP A 598 -20.75 2.30 7.27
C ASP A 598 -20.70 1.99 5.78
N ILE A 599 -21.29 0.86 5.38
CA ILE A 599 -21.23 0.35 3.99
C ILE A 599 -22.12 1.14 3.02
N GLN A 600 -22.92 2.09 3.51
CA GLN A 600 -23.74 2.93 2.64
C GLN A 600 -22.86 3.96 1.93
N PRO A 601 -23.13 4.27 0.65
CA PRO A 601 -22.36 5.31 -0.05
C PRO A 601 -22.43 6.66 0.65
N ASP A 602 -21.44 7.51 0.40
CA ASP A 602 -21.22 8.80 1.05
C ASP A 602 -21.03 8.67 2.56
N ALA A 603 -20.17 7.75 3.02
CA ALA A 603 -19.87 7.57 4.43
C ALA A 603 -19.08 8.75 5.02
N TYR A 604 -18.23 9.40 4.22
CA TYR A 604 -17.51 10.62 4.59
C TYR A 604 -18.45 11.70 5.15
N SER A 605 -18.06 12.27 6.29
CA SER A 605 -18.84 13.25 7.06
C SER A 605 -18.05 14.49 7.44
N TRP A 606 -16.79 14.63 7.00
CA TRP A 606 -16.01 15.82 7.34
C TRP A 606 -16.55 17.07 6.62
N HIS A 607 -17.00 16.94 5.37
CA HIS A 607 -17.74 17.99 4.65
C HIS A 607 -19.03 17.49 4.01
N ASN A 608 -19.95 18.44 3.76
CA ASN A 608 -21.12 18.20 2.93
C ASN A 608 -20.71 18.23 1.44
N VAL A 609 -20.43 17.06 0.88
CA VAL A 609 -19.84 16.94 -0.47
C VAL A 609 -20.80 17.15 -1.64
N LYS A 610 -22.10 17.36 -1.37
CA LYS A 610 -23.13 17.46 -2.42
C LYS A 610 -22.90 18.67 -3.30
N GLU A 611 -22.32 19.71 -2.71
CA GLU A 611 -21.94 20.92 -3.42
C GLU A 611 -20.49 20.89 -3.89
N TRP A 612 -19.75 19.78 -3.77
CA TRP A 612 -18.39 19.73 -4.31
C TRP A 612 -18.39 19.83 -5.84
N LYS A 613 -17.49 20.67 -6.36
CA LYS A 613 -17.50 21.10 -7.76
C LYS A 613 -16.68 20.17 -8.67
N ASP A 614 -15.83 19.31 -8.09
CA ASP A 614 -14.91 18.43 -8.81
C ASP A 614 -15.45 17.01 -9.02
N LEU A 615 -16.33 16.49 -8.14
CA LEU A 615 -16.82 15.11 -8.19
C LEU A 615 -17.58 14.78 -9.50
N ALA A 616 -18.55 15.61 -9.89
CA ALA A 616 -19.30 15.41 -11.13
C ALA A 616 -18.43 15.37 -12.39
N PRO A 617 -17.58 16.37 -12.67
CA PRO A 617 -16.70 16.30 -13.83
C PRO A 617 -15.71 15.12 -13.76
N LYS A 618 -15.18 14.77 -12.59
CA LYS A 618 -14.30 13.61 -12.43
C LYS A 618 -15.00 12.29 -12.79
N TYR A 619 -16.23 12.08 -12.30
CA TYR A 619 -17.02 10.90 -12.64
C TYR A 619 -17.23 10.78 -14.16
N ILE A 620 -17.63 11.87 -14.82
CA ILE A 620 -17.89 11.91 -16.26
C ILE A 620 -16.61 11.60 -17.05
N LEU A 621 -15.48 12.20 -16.66
CA LEU A 621 -14.17 11.95 -17.25
C LEU A 621 -13.74 10.49 -17.09
N MET A 622 -14.00 9.86 -15.93
CA MET A 622 -13.67 8.46 -15.69
C MET A 622 -14.54 7.48 -16.49
N VAL A 623 -15.84 7.75 -16.63
CA VAL A 623 -16.72 6.93 -17.50
C VAL A 623 -16.21 6.97 -18.95
N TYR A 624 -15.83 8.15 -19.45
CA TYR A 624 -15.27 8.27 -20.79
C TYR A 624 -13.87 7.64 -20.89
N ARG A 625 -12.99 7.83 -19.90
CA ARG A 625 -11.66 7.17 -19.82
C ARG A 625 -11.79 5.66 -19.92
N HIS A 626 -12.70 5.07 -19.14
CA HIS A 626 -12.96 3.64 -19.17
C HIS A 626 -13.32 3.19 -20.59
N TYR A 627 -14.30 3.86 -21.22
CA TYR A 627 -14.70 3.56 -22.59
C TYR A 627 -13.54 3.72 -23.58
N GLN A 628 -12.70 4.74 -23.46
CA GLN A 628 -11.55 4.92 -24.35
C GLN A 628 -10.56 3.76 -24.23
N ASN A 629 -10.33 3.27 -23.01
CA ASN A 629 -9.42 2.15 -22.77
C ASN A 629 -10.01 0.79 -23.21
N THR A 630 -11.29 0.52 -22.92
CA THR A 630 -11.89 -0.82 -23.07
C THR A 630 -12.81 -0.96 -24.28
N GLN A 631 -13.28 0.15 -24.83
CA GLN A 631 -14.36 0.23 -25.83
C GLN A 631 -15.69 -0.38 -25.35
N ASP A 632 -15.87 -0.56 -24.04
CA ASP A 632 -17.09 -1.13 -23.46
C ASP A 632 -18.22 -0.10 -23.40
N ILE A 633 -19.08 -0.12 -24.42
CA ILE A 633 -20.27 0.74 -24.49
C ILE A 633 -21.33 0.38 -23.44
N SER A 634 -21.28 -0.81 -22.82
CA SER A 634 -22.25 -1.20 -21.80
C SER A 634 -22.13 -0.34 -20.54
N VAL A 635 -20.90 -0.04 -20.11
CA VAL A 635 -20.61 0.86 -18.99
C VAL A 635 -21.17 2.25 -19.27
N VAL A 636 -20.94 2.79 -20.48
CA VAL A 636 -21.47 4.10 -20.88
C VAL A 636 -23.00 4.12 -20.79
N LYS A 637 -23.69 3.09 -21.32
CA LYS A 637 -25.15 2.99 -21.28
C LYS A 637 -25.70 2.94 -19.86
N GLU A 638 -25.08 2.16 -18.99
CA GLU A 638 -25.49 2.03 -17.58
C GLU A 638 -25.18 3.28 -16.75
N CYS A 639 -24.14 4.04 -17.13
CA CYS A 639 -23.74 5.27 -16.45
C CYS A 639 -24.43 6.52 -17.02
N TRP A 640 -25.06 6.43 -18.20
CA TRP A 640 -25.53 7.60 -18.95
C TRP A 640 -26.51 8.47 -18.15
N GLN A 641 -27.47 7.85 -17.47
CA GLN A 641 -28.44 8.60 -16.67
C GLN A 641 -27.76 9.34 -15.50
N ALA A 642 -26.81 8.70 -14.81
CA ALA A 642 -26.05 9.36 -13.76
C ALA A 642 -25.22 10.52 -14.31
N VAL A 643 -24.62 10.38 -15.50
CA VAL A 643 -23.89 11.45 -16.18
C VAL A 643 -24.78 12.67 -16.45
N THR A 644 -25.96 12.47 -17.04
CA THR A 644 -26.88 13.60 -17.34
C THR A 644 -27.42 14.25 -16.07
N GLU A 645 -27.82 13.45 -15.07
CA GLU A 645 -28.34 13.96 -13.79
C GLU A 645 -27.25 14.71 -13.00
N SER A 646 -25.99 14.28 -13.10
CA SER A 646 -24.85 14.97 -12.48
C SER A 646 -24.59 16.33 -13.11
N ILE A 647 -24.67 16.41 -14.45
CA ILE A 647 -24.54 17.68 -15.17
C ILE A 647 -25.69 18.60 -14.77
N ASP A 648 -26.93 18.11 -14.77
CA ASP A 648 -28.11 18.93 -14.44
C ASP A 648 -28.06 19.43 -12.98
N PHE A 649 -27.68 18.58 -12.03
CA PHE A 649 -27.52 18.95 -10.63
C PHE A 649 -26.49 20.08 -10.47
N LEU A 650 -25.28 19.89 -11.00
CA LEU A 650 -24.23 20.91 -10.88
C LEU A 650 -24.57 22.19 -11.68
N SER A 651 -25.33 22.06 -12.77
CA SER A 651 -25.86 23.20 -13.53
C SER A 651 -26.84 24.05 -12.71
N ASN A 652 -27.64 23.43 -11.83
CA ASN A 652 -28.57 24.15 -10.95
C ASN A 652 -27.85 24.95 -9.86
N LEU A 653 -26.57 24.69 -9.60
CA LEU A 653 -25.73 25.49 -8.72
C LEU A 653 -25.13 26.73 -9.41
N ILE A 654 -25.26 26.82 -10.74
CA ILE A 654 -24.81 27.98 -11.51
C ILE A 654 -25.85 29.09 -11.36
N ALA A 655 -25.42 30.24 -10.82
CA ALA A 655 -26.31 31.38 -10.66
C ALA A 655 -26.77 31.92 -12.01
N GLU A 656 -27.95 32.54 -12.04
CA GLU A 656 -28.52 33.07 -13.26
C GLU A 656 -27.57 34.05 -13.97
N GLY A 657 -27.31 33.79 -15.26
CA GLY A 657 -26.41 34.58 -16.09
C GLY A 657 -24.92 34.25 -15.94
N ASP A 658 -24.52 33.37 -15.02
CA ASP A 658 -23.16 32.83 -14.91
C ASP A 658 -22.97 31.56 -15.78
N ASP A 659 -21.72 31.19 -16.03
CA ASP A 659 -21.35 30.06 -16.89
C ASP A 659 -20.67 28.90 -16.14
N LEU A 660 -20.35 29.12 -14.87
CA LEU A 660 -19.53 28.24 -14.05
C LEU A 660 -20.18 28.05 -12.68
N PRO A 661 -20.15 26.83 -12.11
CA PRO A 661 -20.47 26.64 -10.72
C PRO A 661 -19.32 27.22 -9.87
N LEU A 662 -19.63 28.17 -8.99
CA LEU A 662 -18.62 28.88 -8.20
C LEU A 662 -18.31 28.14 -6.88
N THR A 663 -17.03 28.08 -6.50
CA THR A 663 -16.60 27.51 -5.22
C THR A 663 -16.85 28.46 -4.04
N ARG A 664 -17.08 27.91 -2.85
CA ARG A 664 -17.44 28.64 -1.61
C ARG A 664 -16.75 28.05 -0.39
N GLY A 665 -15.42 27.98 -0.44
CA GLY A 665 -14.60 27.39 0.62
C GLY A 665 -14.03 26.05 0.17
N THR A 666 -14.27 25.01 0.94
CA THR A 666 -13.74 23.65 0.75
C THR A 666 -14.76 22.79 0.00
N ASP A 667 -14.77 22.95 -1.33
CA ASP A 667 -15.75 22.33 -2.24
C ASP A 667 -15.09 21.33 -3.22
N ASP A 668 -13.97 20.73 -2.85
CA ASP A 668 -13.21 19.80 -3.69
C ASP A 668 -12.24 18.94 -2.86
N THR A 669 -11.50 18.05 -3.54
CA THR A 669 -10.49 17.12 -2.95
C THR A 669 -9.46 17.80 -2.03
N PHE A 670 -9.19 19.10 -2.21
CA PHE A 670 -8.33 19.86 -1.28
C PHE A 670 -9.19 20.39 -0.14
N ASP A 671 -9.70 19.44 0.64
CA ASP A 671 -10.76 19.64 1.62
C ASP A 671 -10.40 20.55 2.81
N ASN A 672 -9.14 20.96 2.93
CA ASN A 672 -8.67 21.98 3.89
C ASN A 672 -7.95 23.14 3.20
N LEU A 673 -8.15 23.32 1.89
CA LEU A 673 -7.64 24.44 1.10
C LEU A 673 -8.79 25.18 0.41
N ALA A 674 -9.23 26.28 1.03
CA ALA A 674 -10.39 27.00 0.54
C ALA A 674 -10.14 27.76 -0.77
N SER A 675 -11.07 27.64 -1.72
CA SER A 675 -11.17 28.48 -2.92
C SER A 675 -12.53 29.20 -3.00
N HIS A 676 -12.58 30.36 -3.65
CA HIS A 676 -13.81 31.15 -3.75
C HIS A 676 -14.03 31.69 -5.16
N GLY A 677 -15.23 31.53 -5.70
CA GLY A 677 -15.57 32.03 -7.03
C GLY A 677 -15.11 31.09 -8.14
N ILE A 678 -14.38 31.62 -9.11
CA ILE A 678 -13.85 30.86 -10.24
C ILE A 678 -12.48 30.33 -9.83
N SER A 679 -12.38 29.05 -9.46
CA SER A 679 -11.09 28.40 -9.16
C SER A 679 -10.54 27.67 -10.39
N ILE A 680 -9.22 27.73 -10.60
CA ILE A 680 -8.58 27.08 -11.76
C ILE A 680 -8.87 25.58 -11.80
N TYR A 681 -8.86 24.93 -10.63
CA TYR A 681 -9.08 23.49 -10.51
C TYR A 681 -10.51 23.08 -10.90
N CYS A 682 -11.52 23.55 -10.19
CA CYS A 682 -12.90 23.13 -10.42
C CYS A 682 -13.48 23.67 -11.73
N ALA A 683 -13.15 24.91 -12.10
CA ALA A 683 -13.68 25.49 -13.33
C ALA A 683 -13.12 24.79 -14.59
N SER A 684 -11.83 24.43 -14.59
CA SER A 684 -11.23 23.68 -15.71
C SER A 684 -11.76 22.24 -15.78
N LEU A 685 -11.95 21.57 -14.63
CA LEU A 685 -12.58 20.26 -14.56
C LEU A 685 -14.02 20.30 -15.10
N TRP A 686 -14.80 21.32 -14.77
CA TRP A 686 -16.15 21.49 -15.32
C TRP A 686 -16.14 21.63 -16.85
N VAL A 687 -15.24 22.43 -17.40
CA VAL A 687 -15.04 22.56 -18.86
C VAL A 687 -14.74 21.20 -19.47
N ALA A 688 -13.80 20.45 -18.89
CA ALA A 688 -13.38 19.14 -19.38
C ALA A 688 -14.48 18.07 -19.26
N GLY A 689 -15.20 18.05 -18.14
CA GLY A 689 -16.35 17.18 -17.92
C GLY A 689 -17.43 17.39 -18.97
N LEU A 690 -17.74 18.64 -19.32
CA LEU A 690 -18.68 18.94 -20.41
C LEU A 690 -18.17 18.50 -21.80
N GLN A 691 -16.86 18.54 -22.07
CA GLN A 691 -16.31 18.01 -23.32
C GLN A 691 -16.45 16.47 -23.38
N ALA A 692 -16.10 15.77 -22.31
CA ALA A 692 -16.28 14.33 -22.21
C ALA A 692 -17.76 13.93 -22.30
N ALA A 693 -18.65 14.69 -21.65
CA ALA A 693 -20.09 14.49 -21.75
C ALA A 693 -20.61 14.66 -23.18
N SER A 694 -20.06 15.60 -23.95
CA SER A 694 -20.38 15.76 -25.38
C SER A 694 -20.05 14.48 -26.16
N GLU A 695 -18.90 13.87 -25.90
CA GLU A 695 -18.54 12.60 -26.57
C GLU A 695 -19.42 11.43 -26.10
N LEU A 696 -19.71 11.33 -24.81
CA LEU A 696 -20.64 10.32 -24.28
C LEU A 696 -22.04 10.48 -24.89
N ALA A 697 -22.54 11.72 -25.04
CA ALA A 697 -23.82 12.01 -25.70
C ALA A 697 -23.84 11.53 -27.16
N LYS A 698 -22.74 11.69 -27.90
CA LYS A 698 -22.61 11.15 -29.27
C LYS A 698 -22.70 9.63 -29.28
N LEU A 699 -22.04 8.95 -28.33
CA LEU A 699 -22.13 7.49 -28.18
C LEU A 699 -23.55 7.01 -27.88
N MET A 700 -24.35 7.86 -27.23
CA MET A 700 -25.77 7.63 -26.94
C MET A 700 -26.71 8.10 -28.07
N ASN A 701 -26.18 8.58 -29.19
CA ASN A 701 -26.91 9.13 -30.34
C ASN A 701 -27.72 10.41 -30.03
N GLU A 702 -27.29 11.19 -29.03
CA GLU A 702 -27.91 12.45 -28.60
C GLU A 702 -27.13 13.67 -29.14
N SER A 703 -27.15 13.86 -30.47
CA SER A 703 -26.30 14.87 -31.15
C SER A 703 -26.61 16.32 -30.76
N GLU A 704 -27.87 16.65 -30.46
CA GLU A 704 -28.27 17.99 -30.02
C GLU A 704 -27.73 18.28 -28.60
N LEU A 705 -27.87 17.31 -27.70
CA LEU A 705 -27.34 17.42 -26.34
C LEU A 705 -25.80 17.51 -26.35
N ALA A 706 -25.13 16.71 -27.18
CA ALA A 706 -23.69 16.78 -27.40
C ALA A 706 -23.24 18.20 -27.80
N SER A 707 -23.93 18.79 -28.78
CA SER A 707 -23.66 20.16 -29.25
C SER A 707 -23.93 21.20 -28.15
N GLY A 708 -24.95 20.98 -27.33
CA GLY A 708 -25.27 21.79 -26.16
C GLY A 708 -24.14 21.79 -25.12
N TYR A 709 -23.67 20.60 -24.71
CA TYR A 709 -22.56 20.46 -23.77
C TYR A 709 -21.28 21.09 -24.29
N LEU A 710 -20.93 20.88 -25.56
CA LEU A 710 -19.75 21.50 -26.16
C LEU A 710 -19.86 23.04 -26.20
N THR A 711 -21.04 23.58 -26.48
CA THR A 711 -21.27 25.03 -26.47
C THR A 711 -21.09 25.61 -25.07
N ARG A 712 -21.64 24.95 -24.06
CA ARG A 712 -21.49 25.33 -22.65
C ARG A 712 -20.03 25.26 -22.20
N SER A 713 -19.32 24.18 -22.58
CA SER A 713 -17.90 24.01 -22.31
C SER A 713 -17.08 25.17 -22.87
N LYS A 714 -17.29 25.57 -24.13
CA LYS A 714 -16.59 26.71 -24.75
C LYS A 714 -16.86 28.04 -24.06
N LYS A 715 -18.11 28.27 -23.61
CA LYS A 715 -18.48 29.50 -22.90
C LYS A 715 -17.85 29.57 -21.50
N ALA A 716 -17.88 28.45 -20.78
CA ALA A 716 -17.20 28.27 -19.50
C ALA A 716 -15.69 28.50 -19.63
N LEU A 717 -15.05 27.90 -20.65
CA LEU A 717 -13.61 28.08 -20.93
C LEU A 717 -13.25 29.53 -21.22
N ALA A 718 -14.05 30.24 -22.03
CA ALA A 718 -13.82 31.66 -22.29
C ALA A 718 -13.83 32.48 -20.99
N THR A 719 -14.72 32.14 -20.05
CA THR A 719 -14.77 32.78 -18.72
C THR A 719 -13.52 32.47 -17.90
N VAL A 720 -13.04 31.21 -17.92
CA VAL A 720 -11.81 30.79 -17.23
C VAL A 720 -10.59 31.55 -17.77
N GLU A 721 -10.38 31.52 -19.09
CA GLU A 721 -9.29 32.22 -19.77
C GLU A 721 -9.28 33.72 -19.45
N GLN A 722 -10.44 34.37 -19.61
CA GLN A 722 -10.54 35.80 -19.40
C GLN A 722 -10.28 36.19 -17.93
N SER A 723 -10.69 35.35 -16.98
CA SER A 723 -10.66 35.67 -15.55
C SER A 723 -9.33 35.32 -14.88
N LEU A 724 -8.75 34.16 -15.22
CA LEU A 724 -7.64 33.57 -14.47
C LEU A 724 -6.27 33.69 -15.13
N TRP A 725 -6.19 33.77 -16.46
CA TRP A 725 -4.92 33.86 -17.16
C TRP A 725 -4.25 35.22 -16.91
N ASP A 726 -3.01 35.22 -16.44
CA ASP A 726 -2.16 36.40 -16.38
C ASP A 726 -1.19 36.41 -17.57
N GLU A 727 -1.46 37.26 -18.56
CA GLU A 727 -0.62 37.37 -19.76
C GLU A 727 0.79 37.88 -19.45
N LYS A 728 0.98 38.63 -18.37
CA LYS A 728 2.30 39.18 -18.03
C LYS A 728 3.13 38.15 -17.28
N GLU A 729 2.54 37.51 -16.27
CA GLU A 729 3.26 36.56 -15.41
C GLU A 729 3.30 35.15 -16.00
N GLY A 730 2.35 34.78 -16.87
CA GLY A 730 2.33 33.52 -17.63
C GLY A 730 1.82 32.31 -16.87
N TYR A 731 0.82 32.47 -16.01
CA TYR A 731 0.16 31.37 -15.30
C TYR A 731 -1.31 31.69 -15.02
N TYR A 732 -2.04 30.67 -14.56
CA TYR A 732 -3.42 30.83 -14.08
C TYR A 732 -3.44 31.04 -12.57
N HIS A 733 -4.09 32.11 -12.13
CA HIS A 733 -4.29 32.38 -10.71
C HIS A 733 -5.18 31.32 -10.05
N PHE A 734 -4.95 31.03 -8.76
CA PHE A 734 -5.68 29.98 -8.04
C PHE A 734 -7.20 30.20 -8.07
N PHE A 735 -7.67 31.41 -7.74
CA PHE A 735 -9.07 31.78 -7.94
C PHE A 735 -9.29 33.29 -8.03
N VAL A 736 -10.43 33.68 -8.62
CA VAL A 736 -10.96 35.05 -8.52
C VAL A 736 -12.44 35.05 -8.18
N THR A 737 -12.90 36.06 -7.45
CA THR A 737 -14.32 36.25 -7.11
C THR A 737 -15.02 37.17 -8.11
N PRO A 738 -15.94 36.67 -8.95
CA PRO A 738 -16.65 37.52 -9.92
C PRO A 738 -17.76 38.34 -9.25
N VAL A 739 -18.17 39.43 -9.89
CA VAL A 739 -19.42 40.13 -9.56
C VAL A 739 -20.58 39.28 -10.05
N GLN A 740 -21.54 38.98 -9.17
CA GLN A 740 -22.78 38.26 -9.49
C GLN A 740 -23.96 39.21 -9.51
N ALA A 741 -25.08 38.82 -10.12
CA ALA A 741 -26.29 39.65 -10.18
C ALA A 741 -26.77 40.09 -8.77
N LYS A 742 -26.68 39.20 -7.78
CA LYS A 742 -27.03 39.46 -6.36
C LYS A 742 -26.14 40.51 -5.68
N HIS A 743 -24.99 40.84 -6.25
CA HIS A 743 -24.09 41.87 -5.73
C HIS A 743 -24.54 43.28 -6.11
N LEU A 744 -25.52 43.42 -7.02
CA LEU A 744 -25.97 44.71 -7.55
C LEU A 744 -27.36 45.07 -7.01
N THR A 745 -27.56 46.35 -6.70
CA THR A 745 -28.86 46.86 -6.23
C THR A 745 -29.82 47.22 -7.37
N GLY A 746 -29.34 47.22 -8.62
CA GLY A 746 -30.09 47.67 -9.80
C GLY A 746 -30.28 49.20 -9.89
N SER A 747 -29.67 49.97 -9.00
CA SER A 747 -29.74 51.45 -8.97
C SER A 747 -28.46 52.06 -8.41
N GLY A 748 -28.33 53.40 -8.38
CA GLY A 748 -27.17 54.07 -7.75
C GLY A 748 -25.84 53.95 -8.50
N TYR A 749 -25.83 53.39 -9.71
CA TYR A 749 -24.64 53.13 -10.51
C TYR A 749 -24.19 54.31 -11.39
N GLN A 750 -24.94 55.42 -11.45
CA GLN A 750 -24.66 56.52 -12.38
C GLN A 750 -23.25 57.11 -12.21
N ALA A 751 -22.70 57.08 -10.99
CA ALA A 751 -21.34 57.56 -10.72
C ALA A 751 -20.26 56.71 -11.44
N LEU A 752 -20.54 55.46 -11.81
CA LEU A 752 -19.62 54.59 -12.53
C LEU A 752 -19.37 55.02 -13.99
N GLU A 753 -20.22 55.91 -14.55
CA GLU A 753 -19.96 56.51 -15.86
C GLU A 753 -18.63 57.29 -15.88
N THR A 754 -18.18 57.80 -14.73
CA THR A 754 -16.88 58.46 -14.59
C THR A 754 -15.69 57.53 -14.81
N LEU A 755 -15.91 56.21 -14.69
CA LEU A 755 -14.94 55.15 -14.98
C LEU A 755 -15.12 54.57 -16.38
N GLY A 756 -16.00 55.17 -17.21
CA GLY A 756 -16.34 54.67 -18.54
C GLY A 756 -17.33 53.49 -18.55
N LEU A 757 -18.00 53.21 -17.43
CA LEU A 757 -18.91 52.08 -17.28
C LEU A 757 -20.37 52.55 -17.40
N THR A 758 -21.03 52.17 -18.49
CA THR A 758 -22.46 52.45 -18.70
C THR A 758 -23.30 51.26 -18.28
N LEU A 759 -23.94 51.35 -17.12
CA LEU A 759 -24.84 50.33 -16.59
C LEU A 759 -26.31 50.70 -16.88
N THR A 760 -27.18 49.70 -16.90
CA THR A 760 -28.57 49.78 -17.41
C THR A 760 -29.63 49.53 -16.33
N GLY A 761 -29.24 48.99 -15.19
CA GLY A 761 -30.13 48.48 -14.15
C GLY A 761 -30.56 47.02 -14.35
N ASP A 762 -30.22 46.40 -15.49
CA ASP A 762 -30.33 44.96 -15.69
C ASP A 762 -29.14 44.27 -15.01
N ALA A 763 -29.41 43.55 -13.92
CA ALA A 763 -28.36 43.00 -13.07
C ALA A 763 -27.42 42.02 -13.81
N ILE A 764 -27.91 41.30 -14.83
CA ILE A 764 -27.10 40.33 -15.59
C ILE A 764 -26.23 41.04 -16.61
N ALA A 765 -26.79 41.98 -17.38
CA ALA A 765 -26.02 42.77 -18.34
C ALA A 765 -24.96 43.61 -17.62
N ASP A 766 -25.33 44.19 -16.47
CA ASP A 766 -24.47 45.06 -15.69
C ASP A 766 -23.33 44.28 -15.03
N LYS A 767 -23.59 43.11 -14.41
CA LYS A 767 -22.51 42.28 -13.82
C LYS A 767 -21.54 41.77 -14.88
N ASN A 768 -22.01 41.47 -16.10
CA ASN A 768 -21.14 41.10 -17.22
C ASN A 768 -20.23 42.26 -17.63
N THR A 769 -20.77 43.49 -17.71
CA THR A 769 -19.99 44.70 -18.01
C THR A 769 -18.94 44.96 -16.94
N LEU A 770 -19.30 44.82 -15.66
CA LEU A 770 -18.37 44.97 -14.54
C LEU A 770 -17.28 43.91 -14.54
N ASN A 771 -17.61 42.63 -14.76
CA ASN A 771 -16.61 41.56 -14.83
C ASN A 771 -15.65 41.73 -16.01
N ALA A 772 -16.14 42.20 -17.16
CA ALA A 772 -15.27 42.55 -18.29
C ALA A 772 -14.26 43.64 -17.90
N TYR A 773 -14.74 44.73 -17.26
CA TYR A 773 -13.87 45.78 -16.72
C TYR A 773 -12.86 45.27 -15.68
N LEU A 774 -13.27 44.37 -14.79
CA LEU A 774 -12.36 43.76 -13.82
C LEU A 774 -11.31 42.90 -14.51
N ASN A 775 -11.68 42.17 -15.58
CA ASN A 775 -10.77 41.28 -16.30
C ASN A 775 -9.76 42.02 -17.20
N GLU A 776 -10.06 43.25 -17.62
CA GLU A 776 -9.10 44.10 -18.34
C GLU A 776 -7.83 44.31 -17.51
N THR A 777 -6.66 44.11 -18.12
CA THR A 777 -5.37 44.21 -17.44
C THR A 777 -4.45 45.11 -18.26
N ASP A 778 -3.86 46.12 -17.61
CA ASP A 778 -2.80 46.93 -18.21
C ASP A 778 -1.46 46.20 -18.01
N THR A 779 -0.93 45.62 -19.09
CA THR A 779 0.34 44.88 -19.07
C THR A 779 1.56 45.80 -19.16
N SER A 780 1.37 47.11 -19.34
CA SER A 780 2.47 48.09 -19.42
C SER A 780 3.01 48.53 -18.05
N ILE A 781 2.23 48.31 -16.98
CA ILE A 781 2.58 48.67 -15.61
C ILE A 781 3.05 47.45 -14.81
N ASN A 782 3.91 47.67 -13.81
CA ASN A 782 4.46 46.58 -13.00
C ASN A 782 3.53 46.18 -11.83
N ILE A 783 2.27 45.84 -12.15
CA ILE A 783 1.26 45.41 -11.17
C ILE A 783 0.55 44.15 -11.72
N SER A 784 0.41 43.10 -10.90
CA SER A 784 -0.23 41.83 -11.32
C SER A 784 -1.70 42.02 -11.67
N LYS A 785 -2.27 41.13 -12.49
CA LYS A 785 -3.69 41.16 -12.85
C LYS A 785 -4.59 41.15 -11.61
N VAL A 786 -4.33 40.27 -10.64
CA VAL A 786 -5.06 40.21 -9.36
C VAL A 786 -4.98 41.52 -8.58
N SER A 787 -3.80 42.14 -8.48
CA SER A 787 -3.64 43.43 -7.79
C SER A 787 -4.45 44.55 -8.46
N GLN A 788 -4.49 44.55 -9.80
CA GLN A 788 -5.33 45.49 -10.57
C GLN A 788 -6.82 45.22 -10.30
N ARG A 789 -7.25 43.96 -10.28
CA ARG A 789 -8.63 43.56 -9.98
C ARG A 789 -9.09 43.99 -8.59
N ILE A 790 -8.28 43.76 -7.57
CA ILE A 790 -8.56 44.19 -6.18
C ILE A 790 -8.72 45.71 -6.13
N SER A 791 -7.81 46.44 -6.78
CA SER A 791 -7.88 47.91 -6.86
C SER A 791 -9.13 48.40 -7.58
N LYS A 792 -9.52 47.73 -8.68
CA LYS A 792 -10.73 48.05 -9.44
C LYS A 792 -12.01 47.77 -8.64
N LYS A 793 -12.11 46.63 -7.92
CA LYS A 793 -13.26 46.32 -7.05
C LYS A 793 -13.45 47.37 -5.95
N ARG A 794 -12.35 47.78 -5.34
CA ARG A 794 -12.35 48.86 -4.36
C ARG A 794 -12.83 50.19 -4.99
N LEU A 795 -12.30 50.54 -6.16
CA LEU A 795 -12.70 51.75 -6.86
C LEU A 795 -14.20 51.75 -7.23
N LEU A 796 -14.76 50.60 -7.65
CA LEU A 796 -16.18 50.45 -7.94
C LEU A 796 -17.05 50.79 -6.71
N SER A 797 -16.76 50.17 -5.57
CA SER A 797 -17.51 50.39 -4.32
C SER A 797 -17.30 51.78 -3.71
N GLU A 798 -16.11 52.37 -3.84
CA GLU A 798 -15.85 53.74 -3.39
C GLU A 798 -16.55 54.79 -4.28
N THR A 799 -16.64 54.54 -5.59
CA THR A 799 -17.25 55.47 -6.56
C THR A 799 -18.78 55.44 -6.50
N ALA A 800 -19.37 54.24 -6.37
CA ALA A 800 -20.81 54.05 -6.37
C ALA A 800 -21.27 53.09 -5.26
N PRO A 801 -21.13 53.45 -3.98
CA PRO A 801 -21.42 52.55 -2.85
C PRO A 801 -22.88 52.07 -2.82
N GLN A 802 -23.83 52.85 -3.35
CA GLN A 802 -25.25 52.49 -3.40
C GLN A 802 -25.60 51.51 -4.53
N ALA A 803 -24.65 51.23 -5.45
CA ALA A 803 -24.83 50.27 -6.53
C ALA A 803 -24.60 48.82 -6.08
N PHE A 804 -23.95 48.63 -4.92
CA PHE A 804 -23.49 47.32 -4.45
C PHE A 804 -24.18 46.90 -3.15
N THR A 805 -24.48 45.62 -3.03
CA THR A 805 -25.05 45.03 -1.81
C THR A 805 -23.96 44.74 -0.77
N GLN A 806 -24.35 44.40 0.47
CA GLN A 806 -23.38 43.99 1.49
C GLN A 806 -22.57 42.77 1.06
N GLU A 807 -23.18 41.82 0.34
CA GLU A 807 -22.48 40.64 -0.20
C GLU A 807 -21.33 41.00 -1.15
N TYR A 808 -21.41 42.12 -1.87
CA TYR A 808 -20.28 42.60 -2.69
C TYR A 808 -19.11 43.06 -1.82
N LEU A 809 -19.40 43.75 -0.71
CA LEU A 809 -18.40 44.25 0.22
C LEU A 809 -17.73 43.13 1.00
N ASP A 810 -18.43 42.01 1.18
CA ASP A 810 -17.96 40.82 1.86
C ASP A 810 -17.23 39.84 0.93
N LEU A 811 -17.00 40.21 -0.35
CA LEU A 811 -16.28 39.37 -1.30
C LEU A 811 -14.87 39.04 -0.81
N VAL A 812 -14.54 37.75 -0.82
CA VAL A 812 -13.19 37.27 -0.57
C VAL A 812 -12.24 37.87 -1.62
N PRO A 813 -11.08 38.40 -1.21
CA PRO A 813 -10.06 38.89 -2.14
C PRO A 813 -9.64 37.83 -3.15
N ASP A 814 -9.36 38.26 -4.38
CA ASP A 814 -8.81 37.38 -5.42
C ASP A 814 -7.46 36.81 -4.97
N SER A 815 -7.17 35.57 -5.34
CA SER A 815 -5.93 34.88 -4.97
C SER A 815 -4.99 34.79 -6.17
N ASP A 816 -3.79 35.33 -6.03
CA ASP A 816 -2.70 35.20 -7.00
C ASP A 816 -1.78 34.00 -6.72
N ASN A 817 -2.14 33.14 -5.77
CA ASN A 817 -1.37 31.95 -5.42
C ASN A 817 -1.15 31.04 -6.63
N SER A 818 -0.02 30.34 -6.63
CA SER A 818 0.33 29.35 -7.65
C SER A 818 -0.08 27.96 -7.19
N PHE A 819 -0.97 27.34 -7.95
CA PHE A 819 -1.56 26.04 -7.64
C PHE A 819 -0.92 24.93 -8.48
N GLY A 820 -0.42 23.88 -7.84
CA GLY A 820 0.39 22.83 -8.45
C GLY A 820 -0.35 22.03 -9.52
N ASP A 821 -1.63 21.74 -9.30
CA ASP A 821 -2.43 20.88 -10.17
C ASP A 821 -3.35 21.67 -11.14
N ALA A 822 -2.94 22.90 -11.49
CA ALA A 822 -3.73 23.81 -12.33
C ALA A 822 -4.05 23.26 -13.74
N LEU A 823 -3.25 22.32 -14.25
CA LEU A 823 -3.41 21.75 -15.60
C LEU A 823 -3.91 20.30 -15.60
N LEU A 824 -4.45 19.80 -14.49
CA LEU A 824 -5.00 18.45 -14.42
C LEU A 824 -6.04 18.20 -15.51
N ALA A 825 -7.04 19.09 -15.64
CA ALA A 825 -8.14 18.91 -16.59
C ALA A 825 -7.66 18.84 -18.04
N ASP A 826 -6.70 19.70 -18.43
CA ASP A 826 -6.13 19.73 -19.78
C ASP A 826 -5.35 18.44 -20.10
N SER A 827 -4.46 18.04 -19.19
CA SER A 827 -3.67 16.82 -19.36
C SER A 827 -4.53 15.56 -19.35
N TYR A 828 -5.56 15.51 -18.51
CA TYR A 828 -6.48 14.37 -18.44
C TYR A 828 -7.30 14.20 -19.73
N LEU A 829 -7.75 15.29 -20.37
CA LEU A 829 -8.41 15.22 -21.68
C LEU A 829 -7.49 14.62 -22.75
N LYS A 830 -6.23 15.05 -22.77
CA LYS A 830 -5.22 14.51 -23.70
C LYS A 830 -4.97 13.02 -23.47
N LEU A 831 -4.91 12.59 -22.20
CA LEU A 831 -4.77 11.16 -21.86
C LEU A 831 -5.92 10.34 -22.43
N ILE A 832 -7.15 10.84 -22.37
CA ILE A 832 -8.35 10.13 -22.85
C ILE A 832 -8.66 10.41 -24.33
N GLY A 833 -7.67 10.87 -25.11
CA GLY A 833 -7.79 11.03 -26.55
C GLY A 833 -8.58 12.25 -27.03
N LEU A 834 -8.84 13.23 -26.15
CA LEU A 834 -9.50 14.49 -26.49
C LEU A 834 -8.49 15.64 -26.63
N GLU A 835 -8.94 16.74 -27.26
CA GLU A 835 -8.15 17.97 -27.30
C GLU A 835 -8.09 18.60 -25.91
N GLY A 836 -6.93 19.18 -25.57
CA GLY A 836 -6.79 20.01 -24.37
C GLY A 836 -7.67 21.27 -24.45
N ILE A 837 -7.90 21.89 -23.30
CA ILE A 837 -8.74 23.09 -23.17
C ILE A 837 -7.94 24.38 -23.33
N PHE A 838 -6.64 24.37 -23.04
CA PHE A 838 -5.84 25.59 -23.02
C PHE A 838 -4.92 25.72 -24.25
N PRO A 839 -4.58 26.95 -24.67
CA PRO A 839 -3.55 27.17 -25.69
C PRO A 839 -2.22 26.55 -25.27
N GLN A 840 -1.50 25.95 -26.23
CA GLN A 840 -0.22 25.28 -25.97
C GLN A 840 0.83 26.20 -25.34
N GLU A 841 0.85 27.48 -25.73
CA GLU A 841 1.75 28.48 -25.14
C GLU A 841 1.43 28.72 -23.65
N ASN A 842 0.15 28.87 -23.30
CA ASN A 842 -0.29 29.08 -21.93
C ASN A 842 0.05 27.88 -21.05
N ILE A 843 -0.15 26.66 -21.57
CA ILE A 843 0.22 25.41 -20.90
C ILE A 843 1.71 25.39 -20.56
N GLN A 844 2.57 25.67 -21.54
CA GLN A 844 4.02 25.64 -21.32
C GLN A 844 4.47 26.67 -20.28
N ARG A 845 3.95 27.90 -20.37
CA ARG A 845 4.28 28.99 -19.45
C ARG A 845 3.77 28.71 -18.03
N ALA A 846 2.54 28.20 -17.89
CA ALA A 846 1.98 27.85 -16.59
C ALA A 846 2.78 26.72 -15.92
N LEU A 847 3.20 25.70 -16.68
CA LEU A 847 4.05 24.63 -16.17
C LEU A 847 5.44 25.13 -15.76
N ASP A 848 6.04 26.04 -16.53
CA ASP A 848 7.31 26.66 -16.13
C ASP A 848 7.16 27.48 -14.85
N TYR A 849 6.03 28.17 -14.68
CA TYR A 849 5.72 28.91 -13.47
C TYR A 849 5.58 27.97 -12.27
N VAL A 850 4.77 26.92 -12.38
CA VAL A 850 4.56 25.93 -11.31
C VAL A 850 5.88 25.22 -10.98
N TYR A 851 6.63 24.76 -11.97
CA TYR A 851 7.91 24.09 -11.76
C TYR A 851 8.90 24.98 -11.00
N LYS A 852 9.01 26.25 -11.37
CA LYS A 852 9.89 27.20 -10.69
C LYS A 852 9.43 27.52 -9.28
N HIS A 853 8.17 27.93 -9.10
CA HIS A 853 7.70 28.48 -7.83
C HIS A 853 7.30 27.40 -6.82
N ASN A 854 6.55 26.39 -7.26
CA ASN A 854 6.07 25.33 -6.38
C ASN A 854 7.11 24.25 -6.13
N PHE A 855 8.09 24.06 -7.02
CA PHE A 855 9.16 23.07 -6.82
C PHE A 855 10.52 23.71 -6.55
N GLU A 856 11.15 24.40 -7.50
CA GLU A 856 12.55 24.86 -7.32
C GLU A 856 12.73 25.86 -6.17
N ILE A 857 11.80 26.79 -5.99
CA ILE A 857 11.85 27.81 -4.92
C ILE A 857 11.31 27.25 -3.59
N ASN A 858 10.17 26.55 -3.63
CA ASN A 858 9.50 26.12 -2.41
C ASN A 858 10.07 24.83 -1.82
N SER A 859 10.13 23.76 -2.62
CA SER A 859 10.38 22.39 -2.15
C SER A 859 11.31 21.59 -3.07
N PRO A 860 12.54 22.09 -3.35
CA PRO A 860 13.43 21.57 -4.40
C PRO A 860 13.91 20.12 -4.22
N GLU A 861 13.70 19.53 -3.03
CA GLU A 861 14.10 18.15 -2.71
C GLU A 861 12.91 17.18 -2.58
N LEU A 862 11.68 17.66 -2.75
CA LEU A 862 10.47 16.84 -2.60
C LEU A 862 9.56 16.83 -3.82
N GLY A 863 9.40 17.97 -4.49
CA GLY A 863 8.50 18.10 -5.63
C GLY A 863 7.65 19.38 -5.55
N VAL A 864 6.61 19.45 -6.37
CA VAL A 864 5.65 20.54 -6.46
C VAL A 864 4.78 20.57 -5.22
N ALA A 865 4.94 21.60 -4.38
CA ALA A 865 3.97 21.90 -3.32
C ALA A 865 2.59 22.19 -3.93
N ASN A 866 1.53 21.72 -3.28
CA ASN A 866 0.16 21.87 -3.79
C ASN A 866 -0.20 23.34 -4.05
N MET A 867 0.25 24.27 -3.20
CA MET A 867 0.06 25.69 -3.43
C MET A 867 1.14 26.55 -2.76
N THR A 868 1.57 27.60 -3.47
CA THR A 868 2.51 28.61 -2.95
C THR A 868 1.96 30.02 -3.12
N LEU A 869 2.53 30.99 -2.41
CA LEU A 869 2.32 32.40 -2.75
C LEU A 869 2.92 32.68 -4.14
N ALA A 870 2.51 33.78 -4.78
CA ALA A 870 2.95 34.10 -6.14
C ALA A 870 4.49 34.15 -6.29
N ASP A 871 5.24 34.52 -5.24
CA ASP A 871 6.71 34.57 -5.23
C ASP A 871 7.39 33.21 -4.94
N GLY A 872 6.61 32.13 -4.77
CA GLY A 872 7.08 30.79 -4.44
C GLY A 872 7.29 30.55 -2.94
N SER A 873 7.02 31.54 -2.08
CA SER A 873 7.08 31.31 -0.63
C SER A 873 5.92 30.42 -0.14
N PRO A 874 6.11 29.70 0.98
CA PRO A 874 5.08 28.79 1.51
C PRO A 874 3.82 29.55 1.91
N HIS A 875 2.67 28.97 1.58
CA HIS A 875 1.38 29.40 2.12
C HIS A 875 1.17 28.81 3.53
N GLU A 876 0.41 29.49 4.40
CA GLU A 876 0.24 29.06 5.81
C GLU A 876 -0.65 27.81 5.98
N ALA A 877 -1.57 27.56 5.04
CA ALA A 877 -2.44 26.38 5.07
C ALA A 877 -1.63 25.08 4.93
N PHE A 878 -1.94 24.07 5.76
CA PHE A 878 -1.15 22.83 5.80
C PHE A 878 -1.16 22.07 4.47
N GLN A 879 -2.32 21.90 3.83
CA GLN A 879 -2.41 21.19 2.54
C GLN A 879 -1.69 21.92 1.42
N ALA A 880 -1.56 23.25 1.49
CA ALA A 880 -0.80 24.02 0.51
C ALA A 880 0.69 23.66 0.55
N GLN A 881 1.21 23.39 1.75
CA GLN A 881 2.61 23.03 1.99
C GLN A 881 2.94 21.58 1.65
N ASP A 882 1.93 20.72 1.53
CA ASP A 882 2.15 19.32 1.20
C ASP A 882 2.52 19.14 -0.28
N VAL A 883 3.31 18.10 -0.53
CA VAL A 883 3.73 17.61 -1.84
C VAL A 883 3.04 16.25 -2.03
N TRP A 884 1.85 16.27 -2.61
CA TRP A 884 1.07 15.04 -2.82
C TRP A 884 1.66 14.20 -3.97
N ILE A 885 1.88 12.91 -3.74
CA ILE A 885 2.52 12.01 -4.69
C ILE A 885 1.69 11.89 -5.97
N GLY A 886 0.37 11.77 -5.85
CA GLY A 886 -0.54 11.74 -7.00
C GLY A 886 -0.45 13.02 -7.85
N VAL A 887 -0.37 14.18 -7.21
CA VAL A 887 -0.21 15.48 -7.90
C VAL A 887 1.15 15.56 -8.60
N GLN A 888 2.22 14.99 -8.03
CA GLN A 888 3.51 14.95 -8.71
C GLN A 888 3.45 14.20 -10.04
N PHE A 889 2.78 13.04 -10.06
CA PHE A 889 2.60 12.28 -11.30
C PHE A 889 1.62 12.94 -12.28
N SER A 890 0.61 13.67 -11.79
CA SER A 890 -0.23 14.55 -12.61
C SER A 890 0.62 15.61 -13.32
N VAL A 891 1.41 16.37 -12.58
CA VAL A 891 2.26 17.43 -13.12
C VAL A 891 3.35 16.89 -14.03
N ALA A 892 4.00 15.77 -13.68
CA ALA A 892 4.96 15.11 -14.54
C ALA A 892 4.33 14.68 -15.88
N THR A 893 3.10 14.18 -15.85
CA THR A 893 2.35 13.82 -17.06
C THR A 893 2.02 15.06 -17.89
N ALA A 894 1.57 16.14 -17.27
CA ALA A 894 1.31 17.42 -17.95
C ALA A 894 2.58 18.00 -18.59
N LEU A 895 3.72 17.97 -17.88
CA LEU A 895 5.03 18.36 -18.40
C LEU A 895 5.42 17.55 -19.64
N ASN A 896 5.30 16.23 -19.57
CA ASN A 896 5.64 15.36 -20.69
C ASN A 896 4.74 15.63 -21.92
N LEU A 897 3.43 15.75 -21.72
CA LEU A 897 2.47 16.11 -22.78
C LEU A 897 2.72 17.51 -23.37
N ALA A 898 3.35 18.40 -22.62
CA ALA A 898 3.77 19.73 -23.09
C ALA A 898 5.14 19.73 -23.78
N GLY A 899 5.82 18.57 -23.90
CA GLY A 899 7.16 18.44 -24.49
C GLY A 899 8.31 18.76 -23.52
N LYS A 900 8.04 18.80 -22.21
CA LYS A 900 9.00 19.11 -21.13
C LYS A 900 9.47 17.85 -20.39
N SER A 901 9.82 16.80 -21.14
CA SER A 901 10.12 15.46 -20.57
C SER A 901 11.27 15.48 -19.55
N GLN A 902 12.30 16.30 -19.72
CA GLN A 902 13.40 16.39 -18.74
C GLN A 902 12.93 16.92 -17.36
N GLN A 903 12.02 17.89 -17.35
CA GLN A 903 11.43 18.41 -16.11
C GLN A 903 10.54 17.34 -15.45
N ALA A 904 9.76 16.61 -16.26
CA ALA A 904 8.94 15.49 -15.78
C ALA A 904 9.79 14.38 -15.15
N GLU A 905 10.87 13.98 -15.81
CA GLU A 905 11.81 12.96 -15.30
C GLU A 905 12.46 13.39 -13.98
N THR A 906 12.88 14.65 -13.88
CA THR A 906 13.43 15.21 -12.64
C THR A 906 12.43 15.13 -11.49
N LEU A 907 11.16 15.46 -11.77
CA LEU A 907 10.09 15.40 -10.76
C LEU A 907 9.83 13.96 -10.29
N MET A 908 9.75 13.00 -11.22
CA MET A 908 9.59 11.57 -10.88
C MET A 908 10.76 11.02 -10.08
N ASP A 909 11.99 11.40 -10.40
CA ASP A 909 13.18 11.01 -9.64
C ASP A 909 13.22 11.63 -8.22
N THR A 910 12.66 12.83 -8.08
CA THR A 910 12.52 13.48 -6.77
C THR A 910 11.53 12.69 -5.89
N VAL A 911 10.38 12.29 -6.44
CA VAL A 911 9.41 11.43 -5.74
C VAL A 911 10.04 10.09 -5.34
N TYR A 912 10.81 9.48 -6.24
CA TYR A 912 11.54 8.25 -5.93
C TYR A 912 12.44 8.44 -4.71
N THR A 913 13.26 9.50 -4.72
CA THR A 913 14.20 9.80 -3.64
C THR A 913 13.47 10.00 -2.32
N ALA A 914 12.37 10.77 -2.32
CA ALA A 914 11.56 10.98 -1.13
C ALA A 914 10.99 9.67 -0.55
N LEU A 915 10.51 8.78 -1.42
CA LEU A 915 9.84 7.53 -1.01
C LEU A 915 10.80 6.37 -0.69
N TYR A 916 11.85 6.18 -1.48
CA TYR A 916 12.76 5.03 -1.38
C TYR A 916 13.99 5.32 -0.52
N ASP A 917 14.47 6.57 -0.49
CA ASP A 917 15.68 6.92 0.25
C ASP A 917 15.37 7.66 1.55
N TYR A 918 14.50 8.67 1.50
CA TYR A 918 14.23 9.51 2.67
C TYR A 918 13.26 8.86 3.65
N SER A 919 12.15 8.29 3.18
CA SER A 919 11.17 7.61 4.06
C SER A 919 11.35 6.09 4.13
N LYS A 920 11.89 5.46 3.07
CA LYS A 920 12.15 4.01 2.99
C LYS A 920 10.91 3.13 3.19
N ILE A 921 9.76 3.57 2.67
CA ILE A 921 8.46 2.87 2.81
C ILE A 921 7.80 2.61 1.44
N PRO A 922 8.46 1.91 0.50
CA PRO A 922 8.00 1.82 -0.88
C PRO A 922 6.66 1.06 -1.07
N PHE A 923 6.26 0.25 -0.09
CA PHE A 923 4.99 -0.49 -0.10
C PHE A 923 3.91 0.16 0.78
N ALA A 924 4.18 1.35 1.32
CA ALA A 924 3.22 2.11 2.10
C ALA A 924 3.31 3.60 1.75
N ALA A 925 3.42 3.89 0.46
CA ALA A 925 3.47 5.25 -0.06
C ALA A 925 2.37 6.14 0.57
N PRO A 926 2.72 7.30 1.13
CA PRO A 926 1.76 8.20 1.76
C PRO A 926 0.98 9.01 0.73
N GLU A 927 0.01 9.79 1.17
CA GLU A 927 -0.62 10.81 0.31
C GLU A 927 0.42 11.84 -0.15
N GLY A 928 1.25 12.33 0.78
CA GLY A 928 2.27 13.33 0.46
C GLY A 928 3.32 13.54 1.53
N PHE A 929 4.30 14.37 1.17
CA PHE A 929 5.40 14.81 2.03
C PHE A 929 5.26 16.28 2.38
N ASN A 930 5.88 16.72 3.48
CA ASN A 930 5.94 18.11 3.87
C ASN A 930 7.38 18.49 4.28
N CYS A 931 7.94 19.52 3.64
CA CYS A 931 9.25 20.10 4.01
C CYS A 931 9.19 21.57 4.39
N SER A 932 8.01 22.17 4.48
CA SER A 932 7.85 23.60 4.77
C SER A 932 7.72 23.89 6.26
N VAL A 933 8.08 22.93 7.11
CA VAL A 933 8.05 23.07 8.57
C VAL A 933 9.06 24.12 9.01
N SER A 934 8.54 25.20 9.59
CA SER A 934 9.33 26.28 10.15
C SER A 934 9.64 26.04 11.62
N VAL A 935 10.88 26.35 12.02
CA VAL A 935 11.34 26.30 13.41
C VAL A 935 11.51 27.72 13.94
N ASN A 936 10.93 27.96 15.11
CA ASN A 936 11.06 29.21 15.84
C ASN A 936 11.67 28.99 17.25
N GLU A 937 11.83 30.08 18.01
CA GLU A 937 12.43 30.05 19.35
C GLU A 937 11.66 29.14 20.33
N LYS A 938 10.31 29.12 20.24
CA LYS A 938 9.46 28.31 21.11
C LYS A 938 9.71 26.81 20.91
N ASP A 939 9.85 26.37 19.66
CA ASP A 939 10.10 24.96 19.34
C ASP A 939 11.43 24.49 19.94
N LEU A 940 12.47 25.32 19.85
CA LEU A 940 13.78 25.04 20.45
C LEU A 940 13.74 25.02 21.98
N ILE A 941 12.99 25.94 22.60
CA ILE A 941 12.76 25.95 24.06
C ILE A 941 12.09 24.65 24.50
N GLU A 942 11.04 24.23 23.80
CA GLU A 942 10.27 23.04 24.15
C GLU A 942 11.10 21.75 23.99
N ALA A 943 11.82 21.63 22.86
CA ALA A 943 12.61 20.45 22.51
C ALA A 943 13.89 20.30 23.36
N PHE A 944 14.61 21.39 23.62
CA PHE A 944 15.94 21.35 24.26
C PHE A 944 15.98 21.95 25.67
N LYS A 945 14.85 22.44 26.18
CA LYS A 945 14.71 23.09 27.50
C LYS A 945 15.65 24.30 27.65
N LEU A 946 15.72 25.11 26.59
CA LEU A 946 16.58 26.30 26.53
C LEU A 946 15.92 27.51 27.22
N SER A 947 16.75 28.48 27.62
CA SER A 947 16.23 29.82 27.94
C SER A 947 15.83 30.56 26.65
N GLN A 948 15.00 31.61 26.77
CA GLN A 948 14.63 32.44 25.61
C GLN A 948 15.86 33.00 24.87
N ASN A 949 16.87 33.46 25.63
CA ASN A 949 18.09 34.02 25.04
C ASN A 949 18.90 32.95 24.31
N ASP A 950 19.02 31.75 24.87
CA ASP A 950 19.76 30.65 24.24
C ASP A 950 19.05 30.18 22.97
N ALA A 951 17.72 30.04 23.00
CA ALA A 951 16.93 29.65 21.83
C ALA A 951 17.05 30.67 20.69
N LYS A 952 16.98 31.97 21.01
CA LYS A 952 17.23 33.05 20.05
C LYS A 952 18.63 32.99 19.45
N ASN A 953 19.64 32.71 20.27
CA ASN A 953 21.02 32.62 19.82
C ASN A 953 21.22 31.39 18.92
N TRP A 954 20.69 30.22 19.32
CA TRP A 954 20.72 29.00 18.51
C TRP A 954 20.04 29.20 17.16
N LEU A 955 18.84 29.79 17.14
CA LEU A 955 18.13 30.06 15.89
C LEU A 955 18.91 31.00 14.98
N SER A 956 19.56 32.03 15.54
CA SER A 956 20.39 32.96 14.78
C SER A 956 21.62 32.27 14.17
N VAL A 957 22.28 31.40 14.93
CA VAL A 957 23.42 30.60 14.46
C VAL A 957 22.98 29.61 13.37
N LEU A 958 21.85 28.92 13.56
CA LEU A 958 21.30 27.99 12.58
C LEU A 958 20.96 28.70 11.26
N LYS A 959 20.42 29.92 11.32
CA LYS A 959 20.19 30.75 10.12
C LYS A 959 21.49 31.20 9.48
N TYR A 960 22.47 31.62 10.28
CA TYR A 960 23.78 32.06 9.78
C TYR A 960 24.55 30.94 9.08
N GLN A 961 24.51 29.72 9.63
CA GLN A 961 25.12 28.51 9.04
C GLN A 961 24.25 27.84 7.97
N ASN A 962 23.15 28.49 7.56
CA ASN A 962 22.22 27.99 6.54
C ASN A 962 21.64 26.60 6.85
N CYS A 963 21.53 26.22 8.13
CA CYS A 963 20.81 25.03 8.57
C CYS A 963 19.29 25.26 8.54
N VAL A 964 18.90 26.51 8.77
CA VAL A 964 17.53 27.03 8.74
C VAL A 964 17.53 28.23 7.80
N LEU A 965 16.56 28.29 6.89
CA LEU A 965 16.38 29.39 5.95
C LEU A 965 15.99 30.69 6.67
N SER A 966 16.08 31.82 5.97
CA SER A 966 15.75 33.13 6.55
C SER A 966 14.31 33.22 7.06
N ASP A 967 13.38 32.54 6.40
CA ASP A 967 11.96 32.42 6.74
C ASP A 967 11.68 31.47 7.93
N GLY A 968 12.70 30.72 8.40
CA GLY A 968 12.58 29.79 9.51
C GLY A 968 12.38 28.33 9.11
N ARG A 969 12.20 28.02 7.82
CA ARG A 969 12.15 26.62 7.35
C ARG A 969 13.49 25.93 7.53
N ILE A 970 13.46 24.64 7.81
CA ILE A 970 14.70 23.85 7.80
C ILE A 970 15.21 23.76 6.38
N ASN A 971 16.51 23.98 6.17
CA ASN A 971 17.07 23.96 4.83
C ASN A 971 16.96 22.52 4.27
N PRO A 972 16.31 22.30 3.11
CA PRO A 972 16.20 20.98 2.50
C PRO A 972 17.55 20.33 2.20
N THR A 973 18.60 21.13 2.01
CA THR A 973 19.98 20.69 1.75
C THR A 973 20.81 20.50 3.03
N LEU A 974 20.18 20.50 4.20
CA LEU A 974 20.85 20.22 5.48
C LEU A 974 21.63 18.89 5.37
N THR A 975 22.91 18.94 5.74
CA THR A 975 23.77 17.75 5.68
C THR A 975 23.16 16.61 6.47
N LYS A 976 23.23 15.38 5.94
CA LYS A 976 22.78 14.17 6.65
C LYS A 976 23.88 13.57 7.53
N ASP A 977 25.11 14.07 7.37
CA ASP A 977 26.28 13.61 8.12
C ASP A 977 26.36 14.36 9.46
N THR A 978 26.16 13.62 10.55
CA THR A 978 26.18 14.19 11.90
C THR A 978 27.54 14.76 12.27
N ASP A 979 28.64 14.18 11.80
CA ASP A 979 29.98 14.68 12.11
C ASP A 979 30.24 16.01 11.40
N ASN A 980 29.79 16.13 10.14
CA ASN A 980 29.84 17.40 9.42
C ASN A 980 28.97 18.47 10.09
N PHE A 981 27.75 18.13 10.51
CA PHE A 981 26.87 19.05 11.24
C PHE A 981 27.50 19.52 12.57
N VAL A 982 28.04 18.58 13.35
CA VAL A 982 28.70 18.87 14.63
C VAL A 982 29.90 19.79 14.41
N LYS A 983 30.72 19.53 13.38
CA LYS A 983 31.88 20.36 13.04
C LYS A 983 31.47 21.78 12.66
N MET A 984 30.41 21.93 11.88
CA MET A 984 29.90 23.23 11.40
C MET A 984 29.43 24.14 12.55
N LEU A 985 28.83 23.57 13.60
CA LEU A 985 28.27 24.32 14.72
C LEU A 985 29.10 24.26 16.01
N SER A 986 30.27 23.62 15.94
CA SER A 986 31.18 23.50 17.08
C SER A 986 31.66 24.88 17.57
N GLY A 987 31.48 25.15 18.86
CA GLY A 987 31.84 26.43 19.50
C GLY A 987 30.71 27.45 19.61
N GLU A 988 29.62 27.29 18.87
CA GLU A 988 28.42 28.15 18.95
C GLU A 988 27.31 27.52 19.80
N ILE A 989 27.20 26.19 19.76
CA ILE A 989 26.21 25.38 20.49
C ILE A 989 26.96 24.27 21.28
N PRO A 990 26.53 23.90 22.51
CA PRO A 990 27.18 22.85 23.30
C PRO A 990 27.28 21.51 22.55
N LEU A 991 28.49 20.91 22.55
CA LEU A 991 28.82 19.70 21.80
C LEU A 991 27.88 18.52 22.11
N GLU A 992 27.52 18.35 23.38
CA GLU A 992 26.62 17.30 23.85
C GLU A 992 25.18 17.44 23.35
N LYS A 993 24.79 18.61 22.81
CA LYS A 993 23.47 18.87 22.25
C LYS A 993 23.42 18.76 20.73
N LEU A 994 24.55 18.90 20.04
CA LEU A 994 24.60 19.00 18.58
C LEU A 994 24.06 17.77 17.86
N ALA A 995 24.40 16.56 18.30
CA ALA A 995 23.88 15.33 17.68
C ALA A 995 22.35 15.21 17.85
N GLY A 996 21.83 15.59 19.02
CA GLY A 996 20.40 15.63 19.29
C GLY A 996 19.67 16.70 18.46
N LEU A 997 20.27 17.90 18.36
CA LEU A 997 19.77 18.99 17.51
C LEU A 997 19.74 18.60 16.04
N HIS A 998 20.79 17.95 15.55
CA HIS A 998 20.85 17.47 14.17
C HIS A 998 19.71 16.53 13.84
N LYS A 999 19.56 15.49 14.68
CA LYS A 999 18.48 14.50 14.52
C LYS A 999 17.11 15.15 14.59
N TRP A 1000 16.91 16.09 15.51
CA TRP A 1000 15.65 16.81 15.65
C TRP A 1000 15.34 17.67 14.42
N LEU A 1001 16.33 18.42 13.90
CA LEU A 1001 16.16 19.20 12.67
C LEU A 1001 15.83 18.31 11.47
N LEU A 1002 16.58 17.22 11.23
CA LEU A 1002 16.27 16.30 10.12
C LEU A 1002 14.83 15.75 10.21
N SER A 1003 14.42 15.27 11.39
CA SER A 1003 13.05 14.76 11.60
C SER A 1003 11.97 15.84 11.56
N THR A 1004 12.32 17.10 11.79
CA THR A 1004 11.36 18.21 11.75
C THR A 1004 11.21 18.72 10.33
N GLY A 1005 12.30 18.73 9.56
CA GLY A 1005 12.38 19.33 8.23
C GLY A 1005 11.82 18.46 7.12
N LEU A 1006 11.58 17.17 7.36
CA LEU A 1006 10.92 16.30 6.41
C LEU A 1006 9.93 15.36 7.09
N LYS A 1007 8.65 15.53 6.74
CA LYS A 1007 7.57 14.70 7.23
C LYS A 1007 6.76 14.09 6.10
N TYR A 1008 5.98 13.06 6.40
CA TYR A 1008 4.98 12.50 5.48
C TYR A 1008 3.67 12.23 6.20
N THR A 1009 2.57 12.35 5.46
CA THR A 1009 1.22 12.07 5.95
C THR A 1009 0.98 10.56 6.09
N ALA A 1010 -0.25 10.14 6.43
CA ALA A 1010 -0.60 8.74 6.58
C ALA A 1010 -0.12 7.87 5.39
N GLY A 1011 0.49 6.73 5.70
CA GLY A 1011 0.99 5.78 4.72
C GLY A 1011 -0.12 4.94 4.07
N ARG A 1012 0.24 4.17 3.04
CA ARG A 1012 -0.65 3.23 2.32
C ARG A 1012 -1.85 3.97 1.70
N TYR A 1013 -1.57 4.80 0.69
CA TYR A 1013 -2.57 5.59 0.00
C TYR A 1013 -2.81 5.10 -1.43
N PHE A 1014 -4.03 5.26 -1.96
CA PHE A 1014 -4.37 4.82 -3.32
C PHE A 1014 -3.91 5.80 -4.42
N ARG A 1015 -3.90 7.10 -4.13
CA ARG A 1015 -3.58 8.19 -5.07
C ARG A 1015 -2.25 8.00 -5.85
N PRO A 1016 -1.16 7.44 -5.28
CA PRO A 1016 0.08 7.14 -6.00
C PRO A 1016 -0.09 6.27 -7.26
N GLY A 1017 -1.22 5.56 -7.41
CA GLY A 1017 -1.58 4.85 -8.65
C GLY A 1017 -1.63 5.75 -9.89
N MET A 1018 -1.66 7.09 -9.74
CA MET A 1018 -1.51 8.08 -10.81
C MET A 1018 -0.22 7.92 -11.62
N ILE A 1019 0.82 7.29 -11.06
CA ILE A 1019 2.06 7.00 -11.78
C ILE A 1019 1.82 6.34 -13.13
N PHE A 1020 0.83 5.45 -13.24
CA PHE A 1020 0.50 4.74 -14.48
C PHE A 1020 -0.03 5.65 -15.60
N ALA A 1021 -0.54 6.84 -15.27
CA ALA A 1021 -1.01 7.82 -16.25
C ALA A 1021 0.12 8.31 -17.18
N TYR A 1022 1.39 8.28 -16.73
CA TYR A 1022 2.53 8.74 -17.52
C TYR A 1022 2.77 7.87 -18.78
N LEU A 1023 2.48 6.57 -18.68
CA LEU A 1023 2.61 5.63 -19.80
C LEU A 1023 1.28 5.30 -20.49
N TYR A 1024 0.15 5.79 -19.96
CA TYR A 1024 -1.18 5.61 -20.56
C TYR A 1024 -1.22 6.05 -22.02
#